data_AF-A0A366C4M5-F1
#
_entry.id   AF-A0A366C4M5-F1
#
_cell.length_a   1.000
_cell.length_b   1.000
_cell.length_c   1.000
_cell.angle_alpha   90.00
_cell.angle_beta   90.00
_cell.angle_gamma   90.00
#
_symmetry.space_group_name_H-M   'P 1'
#
loop_
_entity.id
_entity.type
_entity.pdbx_description
1 polymer ?
#
loop_
_entity_poly.entity_id
_entity_poly.type
_entity_poly.pdbx_seq_one_letter_code
_entity_poly.pdbx_strand_id
1 'polypeptide(L)'
;MCGWSCGRGIKLAVDSNDATVLEPGETHADIHISLSASAYELADVVSEVGSWMATGRVDDYIAAQLTPGGGTVLDHAVSYDPTTYFGSQAKPLTPLAAKGVVSALVNDHGFKTVYVYYERGYDYSGEKGVAFPGGDGLLHPHAVLTWGEGPRPILGLMKFNGSIKVHGLVIRGVDFPLGQGVESAAGSNVIIEDCIVLGSVYFYNQDTFGYPARFTVRNSIIPHAFNPDDVKEGSPNSWAGNYRPSCVKPGGGCSGIILQGNFISFGGFAPDFSIDNNVDGYPFIENRSDERWGLEGFAPPGPNLLTHPIYFDSYTRHILLRDNFVFGSGGSLIQLRAGAVMRNCAFTWGNQVFAFGKGVFDNYSDPVYPGYADGHRSLGQDVVVTHAGYHDGPKAGNALSEGVKVSAPLVAFDRFLVLHDLNPNDPADAGRLVSDWNGDVHARRDGLIYVEDEFSEGGIFEHYKGRERQTLAYWGAKTYNPDGVDLSNVNDATIFRWYDAQRGNAPDTTTDIMDIYWWLREHQGPEIKALVRSFIAFMQAPVGIAPTWRTKAAACSFVPDLAEDGCRWDNPNNWGGDLIPGSFAGDTVKLNGHKVFFQDHTLTVADLDLGAGGHLQAVNGRLNVSAGPVCSGGGALTTDESGQIWIKGYQGAAPLAVTVKGGRFANTGTFSGPADIHVDGSTDPHGKAEFLCAYGAAAMTVRSGRKMEIVGGGPRVGFDGTGGEAAVLTVEAGATLRFVAGENGDLATIREFRSGVNGTAAPNVVSSVILEAGSNLEADCTGRGPGTHTFVNVDALSNGATCTAIKVDPNLVASWDTSGTELKLTLAPA
;
A
#
# COMPACT_ATOMS: atom_id res chain seq x y z
N MET A 1 20.32 -11.22 -5.15
CA MET A 1 18.93 -11.13 -4.68
C MET A 1 18.92 -10.24 -3.45
N CYS A 2 18.17 -9.13 -3.46
CA CYS A 2 18.06 -8.25 -2.30
C CYS A 2 17.27 -9.00 -1.21
N GLY A 3 17.91 -9.35 -0.09
CA GLY A 3 17.23 -9.86 1.11
C GLY A 3 16.39 -8.79 1.83
N TRP A 4 16.42 -7.56 1.28
CA TRP A 4 15.71 -6.37 1.72
C TRP A 4 14.44 -6.23 0.90
N SER A 5 13.30 -5.91 1.51
CA SER A 5 12.06 -5.63 0.79
C SER A 5 12.35 -4.64 -0.36
N CYS A 6 12.27 -5.05 -1.62
CA CYS A 6 12.51 -4.20 -2.79
C CYS A 6 11.18 -3.56 -3.29
N GLY A 7 10.25 -3.28 -2.36
CA GLY A 7 9.04 -2.50 -2.60
C GLY A 7 7.84 -3.19 -3.19
N ARG A 8 7.76 -4.52 -3.16
CA ARG A 8 6.66 -5.31 -3.76
C ARG A 8 5.33 -5.27 -2.98
N GLY A 9 5.01 -4.13 -2.37
CA GLY A 9 3.75 -3.87 -1.70
C GLY A 9 2.86 -2.94 -2.53
N ILE A 10 1.57 -2.89 -2.22
CA ILE A 10 0.61 -2.05 -2.95
C ILE A 10 0.57 -0.63 -2.39
N LYS A 11 0.88 0.38 -3.20
CA LYS A 11 0.65 1.78 -2.83
C LYS A 11 0.47 2.65 -4.05
N LEU A 12 -0.58 3.45 -4.04
CA LEU A 12 -0.85 4.41 -5.09
C LEU A 12 -0.20 5.77 -4.82
N ALA A 13 -0.25 6.65 -5.81
CA ALA A 13 0.13 8.04 -5.63
C ALA A 13 -0.73 8.69 -4.52
N VAL A 14 -0.20 9.73 -3.87
CA VAL A 14 -0.90 10.51 -2.85
C VAL A 14 -0.96 11.98 -3.23
N ASP A 15 -2.01 12.66 -2.78
CA ASP A 15 -2.16 14.09 -2.93
C ASP A 15 -1.39 14.88 -1.85
N SER A 16 -1.55 16.21 -1.83
CA SER A 16 -0.92 17.09 -0.84
C SER A 16 -1.41 16.88 0.60
N ASN A 17 -2.56 16.24 0.78
CA ASN A 17 -3.11 15.87 2.08
C ASN A 17 -2.69 14.45 2.48
N ASP A 18 -1.78 13.84 1.71
CA ASP A 18 -1.33 12.46 1.90
C ASP A 18 -2.48 11.42 1.78
N ALA A 19 -3.57 11.78 1.11
CA ALA A 19 -4.63 10.84 0.76
C ALA A 19 -4.29 10.12 -0.55
N THR A 20 -4.60 8.83 -0.63
CA THR A 20 -4.39 8.07 -1.88
C THR A 20 -5.21 8.68 -3.03
N VAL A 21 -4.56 8.93 -4.16
CA VAL A 21 -5.21 9.42 -5.38
C VAL A 21 -5.94 8.25 -6.03
N LEU A 22 -7.25 8.39 -6.21
CA LEU A 22 -8.09 7.40 -6.88
C LEU A 22 -8.37 7.88 -8.29
N GLU A 23 -7.90 7.12 -9.26
CA GLU A 23 -8.08 7.39 -10.68
C GLU A 23 -9.10 6.38 -11.23
N PRO A 24 -10.27 6.81 -11.70
CA PRO A 24 -11.27 5.89 -12.26
C PRO A 24 -10.76 5.26 -13.56
N GLY A 25 -11.16 4.02 -13.82
CA GLY A 25 -10.87 3.33 -15.09
C GLY A 25 -11.67 3.93 -16.25
N GLU A 26 -11.54 3.37 -17.46
CA GLU A 26 -12.19 3.94 -18.67
C GLU A 26 -13.72 3.85 -18.67
N THR A 27 -14.30 2.84 -18.02
CA THR A 27 -15.72 2.81 -17.68
C THR A 27 -15.85 2.78 -16.16
N HIS A 28 -16.68 3.67 -15.63
CA HIS A 28 -16.68 4.01 -14.22
C HIS A 28 -18.08 4.35 -13.73
N ALA A 29 -18.39 3.95 -12.50
CA ALA A 29 -19.62 4.30 -11.81
C ALA A 29 -19.34 4.72 -10.37
N ASP A 30 -19.97 5.81 -9.93
CA ASP A 30 -20.11 6.14 -8.52
C ASP A 30 -21.47 5.64 -8.03
N ILE A 31 -21.53 4.98 -6.88
CA ILE A 31 -22.79 4.50 -6.29
C ILE A 31 -22.88 4.98 -4.84
N HIS A 32 -23.85 5.85 -4.57
CA HIS A 32 -24.09 6.44 -3.28
C HIS A 32 -25.10 5.61 -2.50
N ILE A 33 -24.77 5.32 -1.25
CA ILE A 33 -25.54 4.51 -0.31
C ILE A 33 -25.94 5.38 0.88
N SER A 34 -27.18 5.23 1.33
CA SER A 34 -27.76 5.98 2.45
C SER A 34 -28.76 5.13 3.24
N LEU A 35 -28.96 5.48 4.51
CA LEU A 35 -30.09 5.03 5.34
C LEU A 35 -31.08 6.17 5.64
N SER A 36 -30.95 7.30 4.93
CA SER A 36 -31.92 8.40 4.98
C SER A 36 -33.26 7.97 4.39
N ALA A 37 -34.32 8.71 4.72
CA ALA A 37 -35.65 8.48 4.14
C ALA A 37 -35.72 8.77 2.62
N SER A 38 -34.68 9.39 2.04
CA SER A 38 -34.53 9.63 0.61
C SER A 38 -33.80 8.51 -0.13
N ALA A 39 -33.33 7.47 0.58
CA ALA A 39 -32.66 6.35 -0.05
C ALA A 39 -33.66 5.44 -0.78
N TYR A 40 -33.32 5.04 -2.00
CA TYR A 40 -34.16 4.23 -2.88
C TYR A 40 -33.93 2.74 -2.68
N GLU A 41 -35.01 2.00 -2.44
CA GLU A 41 -35.07 0.57 -2.71
C GLU A 41 -35.32 0.33 -4.21
N LEU A 42 -35.06 -0.89 -4.70
CA LEU A 42 -35.32 -1.22 -6.11
C LEU A 42 -36.79 -1.03 -6.51
N ALA A 43 -37.72 -1.19 -5.57
CA ALA A 43 -39.15 -0.96 -5.80
C ALA A 43 -39.48 0.53 -5.99
N ASP A 44 -38.79 1.42 -5.28
CA ASP A 44 -38.97 2.86 -5.42
C ASP A 44 -38.50 3.34 -6.79
N VAL A 45 -37.37 2.78 -7.28
CA VAL A 45 -36.89 3.04 -8.64
C VAL A 45 -37.93 2.64 -9.68
N VAL A 46 -38.50 1.43 -9.57
CA VAL A 46 -39.57 0.96 -10.47
C VAL A 46 -40.78 1.89 -10.42
N SER A 47 -41.19 2.29 -9.22
CA SER A 47 -42.34 3.17 -9.02
C SER A 47 -42.15 4.54 -9.68
N GLU A 48 -40.94 5.11 -9.59
CA GLU A 48 -40.62 6.41 -10.17
C GLU A 48 -40.43 6.36 -11.69
N VAL A 49 -39.78 5.32 -12.21
CA VAL A 49 -39.56 5.13 -13.66
C VAL A 49 -40.87 4.78 -14.39
N GLY A 50 -41.74 4.01 -13.74
CA GLY A 50 -43.07 3.65 -14.22
C GLY A 50 -43.25 2.16 -14.51
N SER A 51 -44.51 1.77 -14.81
CA SER A 51 -44.98 0.39 -14.85
C SER A 51 -44.35 -0.53 -15.90
N TRP A 52 -43.53 0.00 -16.80
CA TRP A 52 -42.79 -0.78 -17.79
C TRP A 52 -41.49 -1.35 -17.22
N MET A 53 -40.96 -0.77 -16.14
CA MET A 53 -39.73 -1.22 -15.50
C MET A 53 -39.99 -2.46 -14.64
N ALA A 54 -39.11 -3.46 -14.74
CA ALA A 54 -39.12 -4.62 -13.86
C ALA A 54 -38.00 -4.48 -12.81
N THR A 55 -38.27 -4.90 -11.57
CA THR A 55 -37.28 -4.82 -10.47
C THR A 55 -35.95 -5.48 -10.81
N GLY A 56 -35.98 -6.62 -11.52
CA GLY A 56 -34.76 -7.31 -11.97
C GLY A 56 -34.07 -6.72 -13.20
N ARG A 57 -34.44 -5.50 -13.62
CA ARG A 57 -33.84 -4.75 -14.74
C ARG A 57 -33.42 -3.34 -14.32
N VAL A 58 -33.44 -3.04 -13.02
CA VAL A 58 -33.05 -1.73 -12.48
C VAL A 58 -31.56 -1.46 -12.71
N ASP A 59 -30.72 -2.47 -12.63
CA ASP A 59 -29.30 -2.39 -12.92
C ASP A 59 -29.03 -2.05 -14.40
N ASP A 60 -29.73 -2.66 -15.36
CA ASP A 60 -29.66 -2.26 -16.78
C ASP A 60 -30.02 -0.78 -16.99
N TYR A 61 -31.04 -0.30 -16.27
CA TYR A 61 -31.46 1.08 -16.35
C TYR A 61 -30.39 2.03 -15.82
N ILE A 62 -29.81 1.73 -14.66
CA ILE A 62 -28.71 2.51 -14.08
C ILE A 62 -27.48 2.48 -15.00
N ALA A 63 -27.13 1.31 -15.55
CA ALA A 63 -26.04 1.17 -16.50
C ALA A 63 -26.25 2.04 -17.75
N ALA A 64 -27.47 2.07 -18.30
CA ALA A 64 -27.82 2.91 -19.43
C ALA A 64 -27.76 4.41 -19.09
N GLN A 65 -28.18 4.83 -17.89
CA GLN A 65 -28.03 6.21 -17.43
C GLN A 65 -26.56 6.63 -17.28
N LEU A 66 -25.67 5.70 -16.94
CA LEU A 66 -24.24 5.95 -16.77
C LEU A 66 -23.42 5.83 -18.06
N THR A 67 -24.01 5.33 -19.14
CA THR A 67 -23.31 5.13 -20.42
C THR A 67 -23.48 6.35 -21.33
N PRO A 68 -22.39 7.00 -21.78
CA PRO A 68 -22.49 8.10 -22.75
C PRO A 68 -23.30 7.69 -23.99
N GLY A 69 -24.32 8.48 -24.31
CA GLY A 69 -25.27 8.17 -25.40
C GLY A 69 -26.53 7.41 -24.95
N GLY A 70 -26.59 6.95 -23.70
CA GLY A 70 -27.74 6.24 -23.15
C GLY A 70 -27.78 4.77 -23.54
N GLY A 71 -28.97 4.18 -23.50
CA GLY A 71 -29.19 2.77 -23.86
C GLY A 71 -30.66 2.44 -24.11
N THR A 72 -30.95 1.15 -24.26
CA THR A 72 -32.32 0.63 -24.37
C THR A 72 -32.53 -0.46 -23.33
N VAL A 73 -33.59 -0.35 -22.53
CA VAL A 73 -33.96 -1.32 -21.51
C VAL A 73 -35.41 -1.71 -21.75
N LEU A 74 -35.69 -3.00 -21.93
CA LEU A 74 -37.04 -3.51 -22.23
C LEU A 74 -37.74 -2.75 -23.39
N ASP A 75 -37.02 -2.49 -24.48
CA ASP A 75 -37.49 -1.72 -25.65
C ASP A 75 -37.79 -0.23 -25.39
N HIS A 76 -37.45 0.30 -24.21
CA HIS A 76 -37.54 1.71 -23.88
C HIS A 76 -36.17 2.40 -23.94
N ALA A 77 -36.11 3.56 -24.59
CA ALA A 77 -34.91 4.38 -24.62
C ALA A 77 -34.64 5.03 -23.25
N VAL A 78 -33.42 4.90 -22.76
CA VAL A 78 -32.93 5.49 -21.52
C VAL A 78 -31.84 6.49 -21.86
N SER A 79 -32.00 7.73 -21.40
CA SER A 79 -31.02 8.79 -21.66
C SER A 79 -29.83 8.70 -20.71
N TYR A 80 -28.66 9.09 -21.20
CA TYR A 80 -27.50 9.33 -20.36
C TYR A 80 -27.80 10.44 -19.34
N ASP A 81 -27.59 10.14 -18.07
CA ASP A 81 -27.74 11.06 -16.94
C ASP A 81 -26.65 10.74 -15.90
N PRO A 82 -25.48 11.38 -15.99
CA PRO A 82 -24.39 11.15 -15.03
C PRO A 82 -24.56 11.92 -13.71
N THR A 83 -25.66 12.66 -13.53
CA THR A 83 -25.81 13.60 -12.41
C THR A 83 -26.94 13.23 -11.45
N THR A 84 -28.05 12.72 -11.96
CA THR A 84 -29.26 12.43 -11.19
C THR A 84 -29.81 11.02 -11.39
N TYR A 85 -28.96 10.11 -11.88
CA TYR A 85 -29.26 8.68 -11.98
C TYR A 85 -29.56 8.05 -10.61
N PHE A 86 -30.24 6.90 -10.60
CA PHE A 86 -30.44 6.13 -9.37
C PHE A 86 -29.10 5.53 -8.92
N GLY A 87 -28.64 5.88 -7.72
CA GLY A 87 -27.27 5.65 -7.26
C GLY A 87 -26.40 6.90 -7.26
N SER A 88 -26.86 8.04 -7.78
CA SER A 88 -26.21 9.33 -7.59
C SER A 88 -26.40 9.85 -6.16
N GLN A 89 -25.65 10.88 -5.78
CA GLN A 89 -25.85 11.56 -4.49
C GLN A 89 -27.28 12.11 -4.31
N ALA A 90 -27.95 12.50 -5.41
CA ALA A 90 -29.31 13.02 -5.38
C ALA A 90 -30.38 11.92 -5.21
N LYS A 91 -30.04 10.67 -5.56
CA LYS A 91 -30.92 9.49 -5.45
C LYS A 91 -30.11 8.30 -4.91
N PRO A 92 -29.63 8.36 -3.66
CA PRO A 92 -28.81 7.30 -3.11
C PRO A 92 -29.63 6.02 -2.98
N LEU A 93 -28.97 4.87 -3.05
CA LEU A 93 -29.60 3.56 -2.87
C LEU A 93 -29.53 3.14 -1.40
N THR A 94 -30.45 2.27 -0.98
CA THR A 94 -30.24 1.54 0.28
C THR A 94 -29.10 0.51 0.14
N PRO A 95 -28.50 0.04 1.24
CA PRO A 95 -27.41 -0.92 1.18
C PRO A 95 -27.76 -2.21 0.41
N LEU A 96 -28.99 -2.71 0.59
CA LEU A 96 -29.45 -3.94 -0.05
C LEU A 96 -29.61 -3.76 -1.57
N ALA A 97 -30.21 -2.65 -2.01
CA ALA A 97 -30.35 -2.32 -3.42
C ALA A 97 -28.97 -2.13 -4.08
N ALA A 98 -28.07 -1.39 -3.44
CA ALA A 98 -26.73 -1.11 -3.97
C ALA A 98 -25.90 -2.36 -4.20
N LYS A 99 -25.95 -3.35 -3.29
CA LYS A 99 -25.17 -4.59 -3.42
C LYS A 99 -25.46 -5.35 -4.72
N GLY A 100 -26.73 -5.46 -5.11
CA GLY A 100 -27.14 -6.11 -6.34
C GLY A 100 -26.70 -5.31 -7.58
N VAL A 101 -26.96 -4.00 -7.56
CA VAL A 101 -26.62 -3.09 -8.66
C VAL A 101 -25.12 -3.06 -8.91
N VAL A 102 -24.28 -2.88 -7.88
CA VAL A 102 -22.82 -2.83 -8.04
C VAL A 102 -22.28 -4.14 -8.63
N SER A 103 -22.79 -5.29 -8.17
CA SER A 103 -22.39 -6.59 -8.72
C SER A 103 -22.71 -6.69 -10.22
N ALA A 104 -23.89 -6.25 -10.64
CA ALA A 104 -24.30 -6.30 -12.04
C ALA A 104 -23.52 -5.30 -12.91
N LEU A 105 -23.25 -4.09 -12.41
CA LEU A 105 -22.45 -3.10 -13.12
C LEU A 105 -21.07 -3.66 -13.51
N VAL A 106 -20.41 -4.35 -12.57
CA VAL A 106 -19.08 -4.95 -12.80
C VAL A 106 -19.14 -6.17 -13.71
N ASN A 107 -20.05 -7.11 -13.43
CA ASN A 107 -20.03 -8.43 -14.08
C ASN A 107 -20.80 -8.47 -15.40
N ASP A 108 -21.89 -7.71 -15.52
CA ASP A 108 -22.85 -7.82 -16.62
C ASP A 108 -22.78 -6.61 -17.57
N HIS A 109 -22.48 -5.42 -17.04
CA HIS A 109 -22.47 -4.16 -17.80
C HIS A 109 -21.06 -3.65 -18.17
N GLY A 110 -20.02 -4.35 -17.74
CA GLY A 110 -18.63 -4.08 -18.16
C GLY A 110 -18.00 -2.81 -17.56
N PHE A 111 -18.55 -2.29 -16.45
CA PHE A 111 -17.91 -1.21 -15.69
C PHE A 111 -16.59 -1.69 -15.09
N LYS A 112 -15.48 -1.10 -15.53
CA LYS A 112 -14.14 -1.51 -15.08
C LYS A 112 -13.80 -1.04 -13.67
N THR A 113 -14.45 0.03 -13.22
CA THR A 113 -14.31 0.53 -11.85
C THR A 113 -15.66 0.98 -11.31
N VAL A 114 -15.85 0.79 -10.02
CA VAL A 114 -17.03 1.24 -9.27
C VAL A 114 -16.54 1.74 -7.92
N TYR A 115 -16.92 2.96 -7.57
CA TYR A 115 -16.69 3.54 -6.25
C TYR A 115 -18.02 3.60 -5.51
N VAL A 116 -18.05 3.02 -4.32
CA VAL A 116 -19.24 2.99 -3.46
C VAL A 116 -19.06 4.00 -2.34
N TYR A 117 -20.01 4.91 -2.16
CA TYR A 117 -19.95 5.97 -1.17
C TYR A 117 -21.02 5.75 -0.10
N TYR A 118 -20.62 5.54 1.15
CA TYR A 118 -21.55 5.48 2.28
C TYR A 118 -21.77 6.86 2.89
N GLU A 119 -23.03 7.23 3.12
CA GLU A 119 -23.38 8.52 3.71
C GLU A 119 -22.95 8.56 5.18
N ARG A 120 -22.27 9.64 5.56
CA ARG A 120 -21.88 9.97 6.93
C ARG A 120 -23.10 10.15 7.84
N GLY A 121 -22.89 9.96 9.14
CA GLY A 121 -23.94 10.06 10.16
C GLY A 121 -24.85 8.85 10.32
N TYR A 122 -24.59 7.76 9.58
CA TYR A 122 -25.38 6.53 9.64
C TYR A 122 -24.57 5.32 10.11
N ASP A 123 -25.27 4.40 10.77
CA ASP A 123 -24.75 3.09 11.18
C ASP A 123 -25.28 2.01 10.25
N TYR A 124 -24.37 1.41 9.48
CA TYR A 124 -24.62 0.32 8.54
C TYR A 124 -24.13 -1.03 9.08
N SER A 125 -23.78 -1.12 10.37
CA SER A 125 -23.20 -2.33 10.97
C SER A 125 -24.12 -3.56 10.97
N GLY A 126 -25.43 -3.35 10.85
CA GLY A 126 -26.42 -4.41 10.68
C GLY A 126 -26.35 -5.15 9.34
N GLU A 127 -25.66 -4.59 8.34
CA GLU A 127 -25.53 -5.18 7.00
C GLU A 127 -24.07 -5.56 6.69
N LYS A 128 -23.89 -6.59 5.87
CA LYS A 128 -22.56 -6.90 5.33
C LYS A 128 -22.21 -5.85 4.29
N GLY A 129 -21.21 -5.02 4.59
CA GLY A 129 -20.74 -3.97 3.69
C GLY A 129 -20.44 -4.47 2.28
N VAL A 130 -20.71 -3.63 1.30
CA VAL A 130 -20.40 -3.86 -0.12
C VAL A 130 -18.88 -3.80 -0.33
N ALA A 131 -18.27 -4.92 -0.72
CA ALA A 131 -16.85 -5.03 -1.02
C ALA A 131 -16.62 -5.89 -2.26
N PHE A 132 -16.04 -5.28 -3.29
CA PHE A 132 -15.72 -5.94 -4.56
C PHE A 132 -14.25 -5.70 -4.89
N PRO A 133 -13.34 -6.62 -4.53
CA PRO A 133 -11.97 -6.51 -5.01
C PRO A 133 -11.93 -6.60 -6.54
N GLY A 134 -10.95 -5.96 -7.17
CA GLY A 134 -10.81 -5.83 -8.61
C GLY A 134 -10.56 -4.38 -9.05
N GLY A 135 -10.89 -4.10 -10.30
CA GLY A 135 -10.68 -2.81 -10.94
C GLY A 135 -10.07 -2.96 -12.32
N ASP A 136 -9.62 -1.85 -12.91
CA ASP A 136 -8.99 -1.83 -14.23
C ASP A 136 -7.46 -1.94 -14.16
N GLY A 137 -6.96 -2.90 -13.37
CA GLY A 137 -5.56 -2.99 -12.96
C GLY A 137 -5.24 -2.14 -11.72
N LEU A 138 -4.00 -2.22 -11.21
CA LEU A 138 -3.66 -1.65 -9.89
C LEU A 138 -3.85 -0.13 -9.76
N LEU A 139 -3.72 0.63 -10.85
CA LEU A 139 -3.91 2.08 -10.81
C LEU A 139 -5.38 2.50 -10.67
N HIS A 140 -6.31 1.60 -10.96
CA HIS A 140 -7.75 1.88 -10.98
C HIS A 140 -8.51 0.83 -10.15
N PRO A 141 -8.25 0.72 -8.83
CA PRO A 141 -8.97 -0.24 -7.98
C PRO A 141 -10.44 0.14 -7.83
N HIS A 142 -11.31 -0.80 -7.49
CA HIS A 142 -12.61 -0.44 -6.87
C HIS A 142 -12.40 0.28 -5.53
N ALA A 143 -13.41 1.02 -5.06
CA ALA A 143 -13.30 1.74 -3.80
C ALA A 143 -14.59 1.71 -2.96
N VAL A 144 -14.41 1.74 -1.64
CA VAL A 144 -15.42 2.02 -0.62
C VAL A 144 -15.01 3.31 0.08
N LEU A 145 -15.85 4.32 -0.04
CA LEU A 145 -15.61 5.72 0.30
C LEU A 145 -16.77 6.27 1.12
N THR A 146 -16.67 7.54 1.48
CA THR A 146 -17.69 8.25 2.27
C THR A 146 -18.13 9.55 1.62
N TRP A 147 -19.37 9.97 1.88
CA TRP A 147 -19.94 11.23 1.41
C TRP A 147 -20.87 11.84 2.47
N GLY A 148 -21.34 13.06 2.24
CA GLY A 148 -22.29 13.73 3.15
C GLY A 148 -21.62 14.38 4.36
N GLU A 149 -22.42 14.73 5.37
CA GLU A 149 -21.99 15.41 6.59
C GLU A 149 -22.14 14.50 7.82
N GLY A 150 -21.42 14.83 8.90
CA GLY A 150 -21.49 14.11 10.16
C GLY A 150 -20.35 13.10 10.40
N PRO A 151 -20.45 12.28 11.46
CA PRO A 151 -19.46 11.26 11.79
C PRO A 151 -19.20 10.27 10.65
N ARG A 152 -18.04 9.60 10.68
CA ARG A 152 -17.75 8.51 9.73
C ARG A 152 -18.88 7.46 9.79
N PRO A 153 -19.29 6.90 8.64
CA PRO A 153 -20.26 5.81 8.64
C PRO A 153 -19.67 4.58 9.31
N ILE A 154 -20.48 3.90 10.11
CA ILE A 154 -20.10 2.67 10.83
C ILE A 154 -20.46 1.49 9.95
N LEU A 155 -19.50 0.64 9.58
CA LEU A 155 -19.69 -0.55 8.76
C LEU A 155 -19.47 -1.83 9.58
N GLY A 156 -20.24 -2.87 9.27
CA GLY A 156 -20.03 -4.20 9.84
C GLY A 156 -18.78 -4.88 9.26
N LEU A 157 -18.50 -6.13 9.67
CA LEU A 157 -17.38 -6.91 9.16
C LEU A 157 -17.40 -6.95 7.63
N MET A 158 -16.32 -6.44 7.04
CA MET A 158 -16.09 -6.51 5.61
C MET A 158 -15.25 -7.74 5.30
N LYS A 159 -15.91 -8.78 4.81
CA LYS A 159 -15.28 -10.06 4.46
C LYS A 159 -15.39 -10.35 2.97
N PHE A 160 -14.26 -10.59 2.31
CA PHE A 160 -14.20 -10.90 0.88
C PHE A 160 -13.06 -11.86 0.54
N ASN A 161 -13.19 -12.56 -0.58
CA ASN A 161 -12.13 -13.42 -1.11
C ASN A 161 -11.42 -12.71 -2.26
N GLY A 162 -10.10 -12.83 -2.33
CA GLY A 162 -9.31 -12.41 -3.48
C GLY A 162 -8.93 -13.58 -4.40
N SER A 163 -8.31 -13.25 -5.53
CA SER A 163 -7.64 -14.23 -6.39
C SER A 163 -6.55 -13.57 -7.22
N ILE A 164 -5.76 -14.35 -7.96
CA ILE A 164 -4.78 -13.80 -8.90
C ILE A 164 -5.41 -12.87 -9.95
N LYS A 165 -6.68 -13.07 -10.30
CA LYS A 165 -7.40 -12.25 -11.30
C LYS A 165 -8.22 -11.11 -10.69
N VAL A 166 -8.37 -11.09 -9.36
CA VAL A 166 -9.26 -10.18 -8.64
C VAL A 166 -8.45 -9.52 -7.52
N HIS A 167 -7.87 -8.37 -7.86
CA HIS A 167 -6.95 -7.62 -7.00
C HIS A 167 -7.20 -6.11 -7.17
N GLY A 168 -7.01 -5.34 -6.09
CA GLY A 168 -7.34 -3.92 -6.05
C GLY A 168 -8.60 -3.66 -5.23
N LEU A 169 -8.47 -2.96 -4.12
CA LEU A 169 -9.61 -2.40 -3.39
C LEU A 169 -9.07 -1.30 -2.49
N VAL A 170 -9.75 -0.16 -2.46
CA VAL A 170 -9.47 0.90 -1.48
C VAL A 170 -10.66 1.04 -0.54
N ILE A 171 -10.42 1.02 0.77
CA ILE A 171 -11.42 1.30 1.80
C ILE A 171 -10.94 2.54 2.52
N ARG A 172 -11.71 3.63 2.47
CA ARG A 172 -11.33 4.90 3.08
C ARG A 172 -12.43 5.56 3.88
N GLY A 173 -12.08 6.05 5.07
CA GLY A 173 -12.87 7.04 5.79
C GLY A 173 -14.05 6.45 6.57
N VAL A 174 -14.02 5.14 6.87
CA VAL A 174 -15.10 4.41 7.54
C VAL A 174 -14.67 3.90 8.92
N ASP A 175 -15.66 3.68 9.79
CA ASP A 175 -15.43 3.12 11.12
C ASP A 175 -15.94 1.67 11.18
N PHE A 176 -15.20 0.80 11.87
CA PHE A 176 -15.63 -0.56 12.18
C PHE A 176 -15.81 -0.69 13.71
N PRO A 177 -17.00 -1.06 14.19
CA PRO A 177 -17.28 -1.17 15.62
C PRO A 177 -16.63 -2.41 16.24
N LEU A 178 -16.82 -2.58 17.55
CA LEU A 178 -16.23 -3.67 18.32
C LEU A 178 -16.43 -5.05 17.65
N GLY A 179 -15.36 -5.83 17.56
CA GLY A 179 -15.33 -7.15 16.95
C GLY A 179 -15.40 -7.15 15.41
N GLN A 180 -15.61 -5.99 14.78
CA GLN A 180 -15.72 -5.86 13.33
C GLN A 180 -14.44 -5.25 12.72
N GLY A 181 -14.18 -5.57 11.45
CA GLY A 181 -13.03 -5.04 10.75
C GLY A 181 -12.99 -5.49 9.30
N VAL A 182 -11.79 -5.76 8.80
CA VAL A 182 -11.58 -6.21 7.42
C VAL A 182 -10.94 -7.58 7.44
N GLU A 183 -11.61 -8.55 6.84
CA GLU A 183 -11.11 -9.92 6.70
C GLU A 183 -11.02 -10.32 5.22
N SER A 184 -9.89 -10.88 4.81
CA SER A 184 -9.79 -11.48 3.49
C SER A 184 -8.96 -12.75 3.42
N ALA A 185 -9.52 -13.73 2.69
CA ALA A 185 -8.79 -14.89 2.22
C ALA A 185 -8.25 -14.61 0.82
N ALA A 186 -6.93 -14.68 0.64
CA ALA A 186 -6.22 -14.40 -0.60
C ALA A 186 -6.46 -12.98 -1.20
N GLY A 187 -6.97 -12.03 -0.40
CA GLY A 187 -7.10 -10.62 -0.79
C GLY A 187 -5.75 -10.02 -1.16
N SER A 188 -5.61 -9.55 -2.39
CA SER A 188 -4.36 -8.96 -2.88
C SER A 188 -4.58 -7.55 -3.39
N ASN A 189 -3.62 -6.69 -3.08
CA ASN A 189 -3.59 -5.28 -3.45
C ASN A 189 -4.73 -4.45 -2.84
N VAL A 190 -4.96 -4.64 -1.54
CA VAL A 190 -5.97 -3.87 -0.79
C VAL A 190 -5.32 -2.72 -0.01
N ILE A 191 -5.92 -1.54 -0.03
CA ILE A 191 -5.51 -0.39 0.76
C ILE A 191 -6.64 -0.04 1.74
N ILE A 192 -6.32 0.01 3.03
CA ILE A 192 -7.19 0.48 4.10
C ILE A 192 -6.60 1.80 4.59
N GLU A 193 -7.34 2.89 4.47
CA GLU A 193 -6.82 4.25 4.69
C GLU A 193 -7.79 5.12 5.50
N ASP A 194 -7.30 5.89 6.47
CA ASP A 194 -8.15 6.83 7.24
C ASP A 194 -9.38 6.15 7.88
N CYS A 195 -9.20 4.94 8.40
CA CYS A 195 -10.26 4.18 9.06
C CYS A 195 -10.02 4.11 10.57
N ILE A 196 -11.12 3.95 11.34
CA ILE A 196 -11.06 3.49 12.73
C ILE A 196 -11.51 2.05 12.78
N VAL A 197 -10.69 1.14 13.33
CA VAL A 197 -10.99 -0.29 13.34
C VAL A 197 -10.95 -0.81 14.78
N LEU A 198 -12.11 -1.08 15.38
CA LEU A 198 -12.25 -1.68 16.72
C LEU A 198 -12.36 -3.21 16.65
N GLY A 199 -11.53 -3.81 15.81
CA GLY A 199 -11.50 -5.25 15.57
C GLY A 199 -10.19 -5.62 14.88
N SER A 200 -10.26 -6.48 13.86
CA SER A 200 -9.05 -6.98 13.20
C SER A 200 -8.99 -6.58 11.72
N VAL A 201 -7.79 -6.23 11.27
CA VAL A 201 -7.39 -6.30 9.86
C VAL A 201 -6.69 -7.65 9.66
N TYR A 202 -7.41 -8.63 9.13
CA TYR A 202 -6.95 -10.02 9.00
C TYR A 202 -6.91 -10.47 7.54
N PHE A 203 -5.71 -10.76 7.04
CA PHE A 203 -5.50 -11.26 5.68
C PHE A 203 -4.73 -12.56 5.76
N TYR A 204 -5.11 -13.59 5.00
CA TYR A 204 -4.39 -14.86 5.01
C TYR A 204 -4.36 -15.49 3.61
N ASN A 205 -3.36 -16.32 3.34
CA ASN A 205 -3.30 -17.07 2.08
C ASN A 205 -4.31 -18.22 2.07
N GLN A 206 -4.90 -18.54 0.91
CA GLN A 206 -5.53 -19.84 0.68
C GLN A 206 -4.54 -20.73 -0.09
N ASP A 207 -4.12 -21.83 0.54
CA ASP A 207 -3.10 -22.78 0.08
C ASP A 207 -3.36 -23.43 -1.31
N THR A 208 -4.50 -23.18 -1.96
CA THR A 208 -4.88 -23.84 -3.22
C THR A 208 -4.41 -23.14 -4.50
N PHE A 209 -4.03 -21.85 -4.46
CA PHE A 209 -3.71 -21.09 -5.69
C PHE A 209 -2.34 -20.40 -5.69
N GLY A 210 -1.52 -20.62 -4.66
CA GLY A 210 -0.12 -20.20 -4.64
C GLY A 210 0.14 -18.69 -4.64
N TYR A 211 -0.87 -17.83 -4.42
CA TYR A 211 -0.71 -16.38 -4.49
C TYR A 211 -0.86 -15.69 -3.11
N PRO A 212 0.14 -14.94 -2.63
CA PRO A 212 0.11 -14.35 -1.29
C PRO A 212 -0.88 -13.18 -1.20
N ALA A 213 -1.58 -13.08 -0.06
CA ALA A 213 -2.32 -11.88 0.28
C ALA A 213 -1.36 -10.68 0.43
N ARG A 214 -1.77 -9.51 -0.08
CA ARG A 214 -0.97 -8.27 -0.06
C ARG A 214 -1.86 -7.09 0.28
N PHE A 215 -1.46 -6.25 1.22
CA PHE A 215 -2.27 -5.13 1.65
C PHE A 215 -1.44 -4.02 2.30
N THR A 216 -2.05 -2.84 2.31
CA THR A 216 -1.54 -1.64 2.95
C THR A 216 -2.56 -1.13 3.94
N VAL A 217 -2.11 -0.83 5.16
CA VAL A 217 -2.91 -0.12 6.16
C VAL A 217 -2.23 1.19 6.43
N ARG A 218 -2.94 2.30 6.27
CA ARG A 218 -2.33 3.60 6.43
C ARG A 218 -3.23 4.65 7.05
N ASN A 219 -2.62 5.64 7.70
CA ASN A 219 -3.32 6.82 8.22
C ASN A 219 -4.53 6.45 9.10
N SER A 220 -4.49 5.28 9.76
CA SER A 220 -5.64 4.67 10.44
C SER A 220 -5.41 4.51 11.95
N ILE A 221 -6.51 4.41 12.69
CA ILE A 221 -6.52 4.18 14.14
C ILE A 221 -7.05 2.77 14.41
N ILE A 222 -6.22 1.91 14.98
CA ILE A 222 -6.55 0.51 15.26
C ILE A 222 -6.23 0.24 16.74
N PRO A 223 -7.07 0.75 17.64
CA PRO A 223 -6.70 0.97 19.04
C PRO A 223 -6.88 -0.27 19.93
N HIS A 224 -7.63 -1.28 19.48
CA HIS A 224 -7.80 -2.60 20.09
C HIS A 224 -8.62 -3.51 19.16
N ALA A 225 -8.61 -4.82 19.45
CA ALA A 225 -9.29 -5.84 18.64
C ALA A 225 -10.28 -6.71 19.45
N PHE A 226 -10.84 -6.19 20.54
CA PHE A 226 -11.78 -6.93 21.38
C PHE A 226 -13.05 -7.29 20.62
N ASN A 227 -13.57 -8.48 20.91
CA ASN A 227 -14.84 -8.97 20.38
C ASN A 227 -15.65 -9.57 21.53
N PRO A 228 -16.66 -8.86 22.07
CA PRO A 228 -17.50 -9.36 23.15
C PRO A 228 -18.20 -10.70 22.86
N ASP A 229 -18.42 -11.04 21.59
CA ASP A 229 -19.00 -12.32 21.19
C ASP A 229 -18.06 -13.52 21.47
N ASP A 230 -16.76 -13.27 21.67
CA ASP A 230 -15.76 -14.29 21.99
C ASP A 230 -15.70 -14.63 23.49
N VAL A 231 -16.52 -13.98 24.33
CA VAL A 231 -16.68 -14.37 25.73
C VAL A 231 -17.21 -15.82 25.74
N LYS A 232 -16.45 -16.71 26.39
CA LYS A 232 -16.48 -18.16 26.14
C LYS A 232 -17.89 -18.76 26.24
N GLU A 233 -18.34 -19.40 25.17
CA GLU A 233 -19.55 -20.24 25.19
C GLU A 233 -19.35 -21.41 26.17
N GLY A 234 -20.22 -21.51 27.19
CA GLY A 234 -20.20 -22.60 28.18
C GLY A 234 -19.46 -22.31 29.50
N SER A 235 -18.92 -21.10 29.72
CA SER A 235 -18.59 -20.60 31.06
C SER A 235 -19.16 -19.19 31.16
N PRO A 236 -20.15 -18.92 32.03
CA PRO A 236 -20.81 -17.62 32.02
C PRO A 236 -19.79 -16.55 32.43
N ASN A 237 -19.56 -15.58 31.53
CA ASN A 237 -18.88 -14.32 31.79
C ASN A 237 -17.35 -14.38 31.94
N SER A 238 -16.62 -15.00 31.00
CA SER A 238 -15.16 -14.82 30.95
C SER A 238 -14.54 -14.84 29.55
N TRP A 239 -13.50 -14.04 29.36
CA TRP A 239 -12.56 -14.13 28.25
C TRP A 239 -11.70 -15.38 28.42
N ALA A 240 -11.37 -16.06 27.32
CA ALA A 240 -10.44 -17.19 27.37
C ALA A 240 -9.05 -16.74 27.87
N GLY A 241 -8.37 -17.55 28.69
CA GLY A 241 -7.02 -17.20 29.17
C GLY A 241 -6.00 -17.04 28.03
N ASN A 242 -6.23 -17.70 26.89
CA ASN A 242 -5.46 -17.59 25.66
C ASN A 242 -6.15 -16.70 24.59
N TYR A 243 -7.02 -15.77 25.01
CA TYR A 243 -7.66 -14.81 24.11
C TYR A 243 -6.59 -13.99 23.38
N ARG A 244 -6.65 -13.97 22.05
CA ARG A 244 -5.54 -13.49 21.20
C ARG A 244 -5.96 -12.87 19.86
N PRO A 245 -7.00 -12.02 19.79
CA PRO A 245 -7.17 -11.20 18.61
C PRO A 245 -5.97 -10.23 18.47
N SER A 246 -5.73 -9.79 17.24
CA SER A 246 -4.69 -8.81 16.92
C SER A 246 -5.30 -7.74 16.03
N CYS A 247 -4.93 -6.49 16.26
CA CYS A 247 -5.37 -5.35 15.49
C CYS A 247 -5.02 -5.51 14.00
N VAL A 248 -3.78 -5.93 13.73
CA VAL A 248 -3.33 -6.27 12.38
C VAL A 248 -2.71 -7.65 12.40
N LYS A 249 -3.24 -8.55 11.57
CA LYS A 249 -2.81 -9.94 11.50
C LYS A 249 -2.64 -10.38 10.04
N PRO A 250 -1.42 -10.26 9.49
CA PRO A 250 -1.06 -10.98 8.28
C PRO A 250 -0.88 -12.46 8.66
N GLY A 251 -1.84 -13.29 8.27
CA GLY A 251 -1.79 -14.73 8.37
C GLY A 251 -0.69 -15.35 7.50
N GLY A 252 -0.59 -16.67 7.55
CA GLY A 252 0.49 -17.41 6.89
C GLY A 252 0.62 -17.09 5.40
N GLY A 253 1.84 -16.86 4.95
CA GLY A 253 2.15 -16.64 3.52
C GLY A 253 1.75 -15.28 2.95
N CYS A 254 1.39 -14.27 3.75
CA CYS A 254 1.21 -12.91 3.24
C CYS A 254 2.53 -12.30 2.75
N SER A 255 2.48 -11.39 1.78
CA SER A 255 3.65 -10.73 1.22
C SER A 255 3.35 -9.25 0.93
N GLY A 256 4.38 -8.40 0.84
CA GLY A 256 4.21 -7.03 0.35
C GLY A 256 3.30 -6.18 1.26
N ILE A 257 3.52 -6.29 2.57
CA ILE A 257 2.70 -5.65 3.60
C ILE A 257 3.28 -4.27 3.90
N ILE A 258 2.46 -3.23 3.82
CA ILE A 258 2.85 -1.86 4.20
C ILE A 258 1.95 -1.39 5.35
N LEU A 259 2.55 -1.07 6.49
CA LEU A 259 1.87 -0.38 7.58
C LEU A 259 2.47 1.02 7.66
N GLN A 260 1.66 2.06 7.41
CA GLN A 260 2.16 3.42 7.37
C GLN A 260 1.30 4.47 8.08
N GLY A 261 1.85 5.23 9.01
CA GLY A 261 1.12 6.37 9.59
C GLY A 261 -0.04 5.96 10.48
N ASN A 262 0.05 4.81 11.14
CA ASN A 262 -1.04 4.28 11.96
C ASN A 262 -0.76 4.43 13.46
N PHE A 263 -1.83 4.57 14.23
CA PHE A 263 -1.82 4.26 15.66
C PHE A 263 -2.39 2.86 15.86
N ILE A 264 -1.61 1.93 16.40
CA ILE A 264 -2.00 0.52 16.56
C ILE A 264 -1.77 0.10 18.01
N SER A 265 -2.79 -0.44 18.68
CA SER A 265 -2.68 -0.69 20.11
C SER A 265 -3.47 -1.87 20.66
N PHE A 266 -3.03 -2.37 21.83
CA PHE A 266 -3.72 -3.29 22.75
C PHE A 266 -4.13 -4.69 22.27
N GLY A 267 -4.34 -4.91 20.97
CA GLY A 267 -4.71 -6.23 20.46
C GLY A 267 -5.85 -6.85 21.26
N GLY A 268 -5.60 -8.01 21.85
CA GLY A 268 -6.52 -8.75 22.72
C GLY A 268 -6.36 -8.56 24.23
N PHE A 269 -5.84 -7.42 24.68
CA PHE A 269 -5.65 -7.10 26.11
C PHE A 269 -5.87 -5.61 26.41
N ALA A 270 -6.40 -5.26 27.59
CA ALA A 270 -6.31 -3.89 28.13
C ALA A 270 -6.12 -3.88 29.67
N PRO A 271 -5.53 -2.81 30.26
CA PRO A 271 -5.09 -2.77 31.65
C PRO A 271 -6.19 -2.76 32.71
N ASP A 272 -7.42 -2.43 32.36
CA ASP A 272 -8.57 -2.48 33.27
C ASP A 272 -9.10 -3.91 33.47
N PHE A 273 -8.34 -4.94 33.10
CA PHE A 273 -8.75 -6.35 33.22
C PHE A 273 -8.94 -6.76 34.68
N SER A 274 -9.79 -7.78 34.90
CA SER A 274 -9.96 -8.41 36.21
C SER A 274 -9.25 -9.76 36.25
N ILE A 275 -8.66 -10.11 37.40
CA ILE A 275 -8.06 -11.41 37.64
C ILE A 275 -8.98 -12.22 38.56
N ASP A 276 -9.31 -13.45 38.18
CA ASP A 276 -9.84 -14.46 39.10
C ASP A 276 -8.91 -15.68 39.09
N ASN A 277 -8.26 -15.93 40.23
CA ASN A 277 -7.26 -16.98 40.38
C ASN A 277 -7.84 -18.41 40.26
N ASN A 278 -9.17 -18.56 40.16
CA ASN A 278 -9.85 -19.86 40.16
C ASN A 278 -10.32 -20.35 38.78
N VAL A 279 -10.14 -19.57 37.70
CA VAL A 279 -10.67 -19.91 36.36
C VAL A 279 -9.58 -19.83 35.29
N ASP A 280 -9.66 -20.69 34.27
CA ASP A 280 -8.79 -20.63 33.08
C ASP A 280 -9.29 -19.53 32.11
N GLY A 281 -9.37 -18.29 32.60
CA GLY A 281 -9.89 -17.12 31.86
C GLY A 281 -9.96 -15.84 32.70
N TYR A 282 -10.23 -14.72 32.02
CA TYR A 282 -10.40 -13.41 32.67
C TYR A 282 -11.90 -13.11 32.82
N PRO A 283 -12.41 -12.81 34.03
CA PRO A 283 -13.81 -12.49 34.21
C PRO A 283 -14.25 -11.30 33.38
N PHE A 284 -15.38 -11.44 32.69
CA PHE A 284 -16.12 -10.35 32.05
C PHE A 284 -17.18 -9.86 33.05
N ILE A 285 -16.75 -9.01 33.98
CA ILE A 285 -17.58 -8.48 35.08
C ILE A 285 -17.54 -6.97 35.07
N GLU A 286 -18.60 -6.33 35.59
CA GLU A 286 -18.58 -4.90 35.83
C GLU A 286 -17.47 -4.56 36.83
N ASN A 287 -16.54 -3.70 36.41
CA ASN A 287 -15.44 -3.24 37.27
C ASN A 287 -15.16 -1.74 37.10
N ARG A 288 -16.07 -1.01 36.46
CA ARG A 288 -15.92 0.41 36.14
C ARG A 288 -14.69 0.69 35.27
N SER A 289 -14.40 -0.21 34.33
CA SER A 289 -13.45 0.06 33.26
C SER A 289 -13.82 1.33 32.52
N ASP A 290 -12.83 1.97 31.89
CA ASP A 290 -13.06 3.19 31.12
C ASP A 290 -14.13 2.97 30.03
N GLU A 291 -15.19 3.80 30.03
CA GLU A 291 -16.29 3.67 29.07
C GLU A 291 -15.82 3.79 27.60
N ARG A 292 -14.68 4.45 27.37
CA ARG A 292 -14.07 4.61 26.03
C ARG A 292 -13.55 3.29 25.45
N TRP A 293 -13.49 2.20 26.22
CA TRP A 293 -13.29 0.85 25.71
C TRP A 293 -14.48 0.32 24.91
N GLY A 294 -15.68 0.89 25.11
CA GLY A 294 -16.92 0.42 24.47
C GLY A 294 -17.48 -0.87 25.09
N LEU A 295 -17.00 -1.26 26.27
CA LEU A 295 -17.44 -2.45 27.01
C LEU A 295 -18.47 -2.13 28.11
N GLU A 296 -19.08 -0.95 28.10
CA GLU A 296 -20.13 -0.56 29.06
C GLU A 296 -19.71 -0.72 30.54
N GLY A 297 -18.44 -0.44 30.87
CA GLY A 297 -17.90 -0.55 32.23
C GLY A 297 -17.52 -1.98 32.67
N PHE A 298 -17.58 -2.96 31.77
CA PHE A 298 -17.11 -4.32 32.00
C PHE A 298 -15.61 -4.47 31.76
N ALA A 299 -15.00 -5.40 32.50
CA ALA A 299 -13.59 -5.69 32.43
C ALA A 299 -13.16 -6.15 31.02
N PRO A 300 -12.14 -5.51 30.41
CA PRO A 300 -11.53 -5.99 29.17
C PRO A 300 -10.80 -7.32 29.36
N PRO A 301 -10.38 -7.97 28.26
CA PRO A 301 -9.55 -9.16 28.33
C PRO A 301 -8.19 -8.86 28.97
N GLY A 302 -7.62 -9.87 29.66
CA GLY A 302 -6.34 -9.77 30.34
C GLY A 302 -5.12 -10.18 29.48
N PRO A 303 -3.90 -9.93 29.98
CA PRO A 303 -2.67 -10.06 29.22
C PRO A 303 -2.27 -11.53 29.05
N ASN A 304 -1.63 -11.87 27.93
CA ASN A 304 -0.92 -13.16 27.80
C ASN A 304 0.16 -13.08 26.72
N LEU A 305 1.05 -14.08 26.68
CA LEU A 305 2.09 -14.31 25.68
C LEU A 305 1.68 -14.06 24.21
N LEU A 306 0.41 -14.34 23.87
CA LEU A 306 -0.14 -14.33 22.51
C LEU A 306 -0.91 -13.04 22.20
N THR A 307 -1.04 -12.12 23.16
CA THR A 307 -1.67 -10.81 22.92
C THR A 307 -0.67 -9.90 22.24
N HIS A 308 -0.96 -9.59 20.98
CA HIS A 308 -0.15 -8.72 20.14
C HIS A 308 -1.05 -7.74 19.40
N PRO A 309 -0.75 -6.42 19.41
CA PRO A 309 -1.36 -5.48 18.49
C PRO A 309 -1.10 -5.90 17.03
N ILE A 310 0.14 -6.28 16.70
CA ILE A 310 0.50 -6.74 15.36
C ILE A 310 1.11 -8.14 15.42
N TYR A 311 0.48 -9.10 14.75
CA TYR A 311 0.97 -10.47 14.71
C TYR A 311 1.20 -10.95 13.27
N PHE A 312 2.48 -11.08 12.89
CA PHE A 312 2.86 -11.72 11.63
C PHE A 312 2.98 -13.22 11.84
N ASP A 313 2.16 -13.98 11.11
CA ASP A 313 2.24 -15.43 11.13
C ASP A 313 3.42 -15.95 10.27
N SER A 314 3.58 -17.27 10.21
CA SER A 314 4.67 -17.95 9.50
C SER A 314 4.78 -17.55 8.02
N TYR A 315 6.03 -17.45 7.52
CA TYR A 315 6.38 -17.21 6.11
C TYR A 315 5.89 -15.89 5.50
N THR A 316 5.56 -14.89 6.32
CA THR A 316 5.24 -13.54 5.86
C THR A 316 6.48 -12.81 5.34
N ARG A 317 6.41 -12.03 4.24
CA ARG A 317 7.63 -11.40 3.67
C ARG A 317 7.40 -10.03 3.04
N HIS A 318 8.48 -9.34 2.71
CA HIS A 318 8.45 -8.00 2.11
C HIS A 318 7.64 -6.99 2.94
N ILE A 319 8.02 -6.86 4.21
CA ILE A 319 7.31 -6.01 5.19
C ILE A 319 7.96 -4.63 5.22
N LEU A 320 7.14 -3.58 5.12
CA LEU A 320 7.52 -2.19 5.34
C LEU A 320 6.65 -1.59 6.45
N LEU A 321 7.27 -1.14 7.54
CA LEU A 321 6.62 -0.33 8.55
C LEU A 321 7.21 1.07 8.51
N ARG A 322 6.35 2.08 8.40
CA ARG A 322 6.79 3.48 8.35
C ARG A 322 5.91 4.43 9.13
N ASP A 323 6.50 5.35 9.90
CA ASP A 323 5.74 6.41 10.58
C ASP A 323 4.60 5.87 11.48
N ASN A 324 4.75 4.70 12.13
CA ASN A 324 3.71 4.12 12.99
C ASN A 324 4.00 4.36 14.48
N PHE A 325 2.93 4.47 15.26
CA PHE A 325 2.97 4.45 16.72
C PHE A 325 2.28 3.17 17.21
N VAL A 326 3.01 2.29 17.89
CA VAL A 326 2.50 1.01 18.39
C VAL A 326 2.55 1.00 19.92
N PHE A 327 1.42 0.67 20.55
CA PHE A 327 1.22 0.89 21.99
C PHE A 327 0.56 -0.31 22.68
N GLY A 328 1.02 -0.71 23.86
CA GLY A 328 0.25 -1.59 24.74
C GLY A 328 0.21 -3.06 24.31
N SER A 329 0.81 -3.95 25.11
CA SER A 329 0.75 -5.40 24.85
C SER A 329 1.03 -6.23 26.11
N GLY A 330 0.24 -7.28 26.33
CA GLY A 330 0.55 -8.33 27.32
C GLY A 330 1.61 -9.34 26.85
N GLY A 331 1.76 -9.51 25.53
CA GLY A 331 2.82 -10.28 24.87
C GLY A 331 3.87 -9.37 24.24
N SER A 332 4.13 -9.57 22.94
CA SER A 332 4.97 -8.67 22.13
C SER A 332 4.15 -7.57 21.43
N LEU A 333 4.62 -6.31 21.31
CA LEU A 333 3.92 -5.32 20.45
C LEU A 333 3.87 -5.79 19.00
N ILE A 334 4.97 -6.38 18.53
CA ILE A 334 5.07 -6.99 17.21
C ILE A 334 6.05 -8.16 17.22
N GLN A 335 5.71 -9.22 16.50
CA GLN A 335 6.64 -10.32 16.18
C GLN A 335 7.00 -10.28 14.71
N LEU A 336 8.24 -9.94 14.37
CA LEU A 336 8.72 -9.92 12.98
C LEU A 336 9.47 -11.21 12.69
N ARG A 337 8.79 -12.18 12.07
CA ARG A 337 9.38 -13.51 11.86
C ARG A 337 10.25 -13.61 10.62
N ALA A 338 9.97 -12.86 9.54
CA ALA A 338 10.66 -13.04 8.25
C ALA A 338 11.14 -11.72 7.63
N GLY A 339 11.75 -10.90 8.48
CA GLY A 339 12.47 -9.68 8.17
C GLY A 339 11.63 -8.49 7.68
N ALA A 340 12.06 -7.29 8.07
CA ALA A 340 11.30 -6.07 7.83
C ALA A 340 12.20 -4.85 7.65
N VAL A 341 11.67 -3.87 6.92
CA VAL A 341 12.19 -2.50 6.91
C VAL A 341 11.30 -1.66 7.81
N MET A 342 11.83 -1.24 8.96
CA MET A 342 11.20 -0.32 9.91
C MET A 342 11.86 1.05 9.79
N ARG A 343 11.04 2.08 9.55
CA ARG A 343 11.49 3.47 9.44
C ARG A 343 10.57 4.41 10.22
N ASN A 344 11.13 5.29 11.04
CA ASN A 344 10.34 6.25 11.80
C ASN A 344 9.23 5.57 12.63
N CYS A 345 9.55 4.59 13.47
CA CYS A 345 8.53 3.89 14.26
C CYS A 345 8.71 4.13 15.75
N ALA A 346 7.61 4.42 16.43
CA ALA A 346 7.53 4.57 17.87
C ALA A 346 6.85 3.34 18.48
N PHE A 347 7.44 2.78 19.55
CA PHE A 347 6.91 1.65 20.27
C PHE A 347 6.91 1.94 21.76
N THR A 348 5.80 1.65 22.43
CA THR A 348 5.71 1.85 23.87
C THR A 348 4.77 0.89 24.58
N TRP A 349 5.00 0.70 25.87
CA TRP A 349 4.14 -0.05 26.78
C TRP A 349 3.88 -1.50 26.39
N GLY A 350 4.90 -2.18 25.87
CA GLY A 350 4.87 -3.63 25.61
C GLY A 350 5.61 -4.40 26.69
N ASN A 351 5.15 -5.60 27.04
CA ASN A 351 5.97 -6.53 27.82
C ASN A 351 7.25 -6.86 27.04
N GLN A 352 7.13 -7.61 25.95
CA GLN A 352 8.16 -7.60 24.92
C GLN A 352 7.79 -6.50 23.91
N VAL A 353 8.75 -5.70 23.47
CA VAL A 353 8.45 -4.67 22.47
C VAL A 353 8.40 -5.34 21.11
N PHE A 354 9.53 -5.86 20.63
CA PHE A 354 9.52 -6.71 19.45
C PHE A 354 10.76 -7.59 19.32
N ALA A 355 10.65 -8.54 18.39
CA ALA A 355 11.77 -9.37 17.97
C ALA A 355 11.98 -9.28 16.45
N PHE A 356 13.23 -9.11 16.03
CA PHE A 356 13.66 -9.52 14.69
C PHE A 356 13.98 -11.01 14.75
N GLY A 357 13.03 -11.84 14.34
CA GLY A 357 13.10 -13.29 14.45
C GLY A 357 13.77 -13.97 13.24
N LYS A 358 14.23 -15.19 13.49
CA LYS A 358 14.90 -16.07 12.53
C LYS A 358 14.03 -16.53 11.35
N GLY A 359 12.75 -16.81 11.60
CA GLY A 359 11.76 -17.26 10.60
C GLY A 359 12.19 -18.44 9.74
N VAL A 360 11.65 -19.63 10.01
CA VAL A 360 11.76 -20.78 9.08
C VAL A 360 11.03 -20.43 7.78
N PHE A 361 11.53 -20.86 6.59
CA PHE A 361 10.93 -20.63 5.25
C PHE A 361 10.16 -21.84 4.69
N ASP A 362 9.94 -22.88 5.52
CA ASP A 362 9.55 -24.22 5.06
C ASP A 362 8.11 -24.31 4.50
N ASN A 363 7.99 -23.96 3.22
CA ASN A 363 7.06 -24.58 2.28
C ASN A 363 7.77 -25.09 1.01
N TYR A 364 9.10 -25.09 1.04
CA TYR A 364 9.93 -25.69 0.01
C TYR A 364 10.93 -26.60 0.70
N SER A 365 10.55 -27.86 0.85
CA SER A 365 11.49 -28.98 0.79
C SER A 365 12.11 -29.06 -0.61
N ASP A 366 12.61 -27.94 -1.15
CA ASP A 366 13.29 -27.87 -2.43
C ASP A 366 14.71 -28.42 -2.20
N PRO A 367 15.02 -29.59 -2.76
CA PRO A 367 16.33 -30.22 -2.60
C PRO A 367 17.47 -29.42 -3.24
N VAL A 368 17.19 -28.31 -3.95
CA VAL A 368 18.22 -27.45 -4.56
C VAL A 368 18.94 -26.60 -3.51
N TYR A 369 18.33 -26.29 -2.36
CA TYR A 369 18.92 -25.40 -1.34
C TYR A 369 18.75 -25.87 0.12
N PRO A 370 19.22 -27.08 0.48
CA PRO A 370 19.14 -27.60 1.85
C PRO A 370 20.08 -26.80 2.76
N GLY A 371 19.56 -25.80 3.47
CA GLY A 371 20.32 -24.99 4.44
C GLY A 371 20.04 -23.49 4.47
N TYR A 372 19.13 -22.97 3.63
CA TYR A 372 18.79 -21.53 3.60
C TYR A 372 17.51 -21.17 4.40
N ALA A 373 17.16 -21.96 5.42
CA ALA A 373 15.96 -21.76 6.22
C ALA A 373 16.02 -20.57 7.21
N ASP A 374 17.11 -19.77 7.18
CA ASP A 374 17.44 -18.85 8.27
C ASP A 374 17.53 -17.40 7.75
N GLY A 375 16.46 -16.62 8.01
CA GLY A 375 16.55 -15.18 8.25
C GLY A 375 16.59 -14.21 7.06
N HIS A 376 15.61 -13.31 7.02
CA HIS A 376 15.63 -12.15 6.12
C HIS A 376 16.38 -10.96 6.75
N ARG A 377 17.13 -10.23 5.92
CA ARG A 377 17.81 -9.00 6.33
C ARG A 377 16.78 -7.96 6.78
N SER A 378 17.06 -7.29 7.90
CA SER A 378 16.13 -6.34 8.52
C SER A 378 16.79 -5.03 8.88
N LEU A 379 16.03 -3.94 8.82
CA LEU A 379 16.53 -2.57 9.02
C LEU A 379 15.62 -1.90 10.03
N GLY A 380 16.21 -1.38 11.10
CA GLY A 380 15.57 -0.42 11.99
C GLY A 380 16.26 0.92 11.85
N GLN A 381 15.61 1.87 11.20
CA GLN A 381 16.10 3.25 11.06
C GLN A 381 15.12 4.22 11.73
N ASP A 382 15.61 5.11 12.59
CA ASP A 382 14.75 6.05 13.34
C ASP A 382 13.64 5.30 14.10
N VAL A 383 14.03 4.28 14.86
CA VAL A 383 13.11 3.48 15.68
C VAL A 383 13.35 3.80 17.14
N VAL A 384 12.28 4.14 17.85
CA VAL A 384 12.32 4.45 19.27
C VAL A 384 11.40 3.53 20.04
N VAL A 385 11.94 2.93 21.08
CA VAL A 385 11.28 2.04 22.01
C VAL A 385 11.36 2.64 23.40
N THR A 386 10.24 2.73 24.11
CA THR A 386 10.25 3.21 25.49
C THR A 386 9.11 2.67 26.34
N HIS A 387 9.35 2.49 27.65
CA HIS A 387 8.40 2.02 28.66
C HIS A 387 7.91 0.59 28.43
N ALA A 388 8.08 -0.26 29.44
CA ALA A 388 7.52 -1.60 29.42
C ALA A 388 6.08 -1.62 29.96
N GLY A 389 5.28 -2.62 29.57
CA GLY A 389 3.93 -2.82 30.08
C GLY A 389 3.87 -3.39 31.50
N TYR A 390 4.76 -4.33 31.82
CA TYR A 390 4.82 -5.07 33.10
C TYR A 390 3.51 -5.75 33.51
N HIS A 391 2.82 -6.31 32.53
CA HIS A 391 1.55 -7.00 32.73
C HIS A 391 1.75 -8.48 33.06
N ASP A 392 0.97 -8.99 34.01
CA ASP A 392 0.96 -10.40 34.44
C ASP A 392 -0.46 -10.97 34.36
N GLY A 393 -0.56 -12.24 33.95
CA GLY A 393 -1.79 -13.01 33.81
C GLY A 393 -1.68 -14.46 34.30
N PRO A 394 -2.74 -15.05 34.88
CA PRO A 394 -2.74 -16.42 35.37
C PRO A 394 -2.64 -17.44 34.22
N LYS A 395 -1.54 -18.22 34.19
CA LYS A 395 -1.33 -19.49 33.45
C LYS A 395 -1.11 -19.48 31.92
N ALA A 396 -1.48 -18.47 31.13
CA ALA A 396 -1.23 -18.48 29.68
C ALA A 396 0.25 -18.18 29.28
N GLY A 397 1.08 -17.90 30.29
CA GLY A 397 2.45 -17.42 30.13
C GLY A 397 2.46 -15.93 29.81
N ASN A 398 3.45 -15.21 30.36
CA ASN A 398 3.69 -13.80 30.05
C ASN A 398 4.96 -13.69 29.19
N ALA A 399 4.99 -12.73 28.28
CA ALA A 399 6.26 -12.30 27.73
C ALA A 399 7.06 -11.60 28.83
N LEU A 400 8.34 -11.96 28.99
CA LEU A 400 9.25 -11.24 29.88
C LEU A 400 9.44 -9.82 29.36
N SER A 401 9.71 -8.87 30.26
CA SER A 401 9.97 -7.49 29.84
C SER A 401 11.41 -7.31 29.38
N GLU A 402 11.63 -7.58 28.09
CA GLU A 402 12.95 -7.76 27.48
C GLU A 402 13.31 -6.69 26.44
N GLY A 403 12.49 -5.64 26.28
CA GLY A 403 12.73 -4.62 25.25
C GLY A 403 12.73 -5.23 23.84
N VAL A 404 13.89 -5.18 23.16
CA VAL A 404 14.08 -5.66 21.79
C VAL A 404 14.95 -6.92 21.74
N LYS A 405 14.44 -7.98 21.10
CA LYS A 405 15.20 -9.21 20.80
C LYS A 405 15.69 -9.23 19.36
N VAL A 406 16.95 -9.59 19.13
CA VAL A 406 17.54 -9.74 17.80
C VAL A 406 18.04 -11.18 17.67
N SER A 407 17.35 -11.96 16.84
CA SER A 407 17.76 -13.32 16.47
C SER A 407 17.78 -13.59 14.96
N ALA A 408 17.41 -12.60 14.14
CA ALA A 408 17.61 -12.63 12.70
C ALA A 408 19.07 -12.37 12.32
N PRO A 409 19.61 -13.06 11.30
CA PRO A 409 20.90 -12.73 10.73
C PRO A 409 20.84 -11.37 10.04
N LEU A 410 21.91 -10.56 10.18
CA LEU A 410 22.11 -9.31 9.44
C LEU A 410 20.97 -8.28 9.61
N VAL A 411 20.80 -7.79 10.85
CA VAL A 411 19.95 -6.63 11.15
C VAL A 411 20.80 -5.36 11.23
N ALA A 412 20.47 -4.37 10.40
CA ALA A 412 21.10 -3.06 10.44
C ALA A 412 20.30 -2.10 11.32
N PHE A 413 21.00 -1.32 12.14
CA PHE A 413 20.45 -0.27 13.00
C PHE A 413 21.05 1.09 12.67
N ASP A 414 20.18 2.09 12.56
CA ASP A 414 20.54 3.49 12.34
C ASP A 414 19.61 4.40 13.17
N ARG A 415 20.16 5.15 14.13
CA ARG A 415 19.39 5.94 15.10
C ARG A 415 18.30 5.10 15.77
N PHE A 416 18.72 3.97 16.34
CA PHE A 416 17.86 3.00 17.01
C PHE A 416 17.98 3.16 18.53
N LEU A 417 16.88 3.56 19.17
CA LEU A 417 16.83 3.91 20.58
C LEU A 417 15.92 2.96 21.35
N VAL A 418 16.44 2.35 22.41
CA VAL A 418 15.67 1.65 23.44
C VAL A 418 15.91 2.36 24.76
N LEU A 419 14.93 3.10 25.25
CA LEU A 419 15.09 4.05 26.36
C LEU A 419 14.08 3.79 27.46
N HIS A 420 14.50 3.96 28.73
CA HIS A 420 13.69 4.03 29.95
C HIS A 420 12.55 3.03 30.06
N ASP A 421 12.66 2.13 31.02
CA ASP A 421 11.61 1.17 31.34
C ASP A 421 10.67 1.64 32.46
N LEU A 422 10.86 2.87 32.98
CA LEU A 422 10.10 3.47 34.08
C LEU A 422 9.65 4.91 33.76
N ASN A 423 8.55 5.34 34.39
CA ASN A 423 8.11 6.72 34.42
C ASN A 423 9.04 7.57 35.31
N PRO A 424 9.84 8.49 34.76
CA PRO A 424 10.76 9.31 35.56
C PRO A 424 10.02 10.36 36.42
N ASN A 425 8.75 10.61 36.16
CA ASN A 425 7.93 11.54 36.95
C ASN A 425 7.23 10.85 38.13
N ASP A 426 7.27 9.52 38.22
CA ASP A 426 6.72 8.73 39.34
C ASP A 426 7.83 7.97 40.09
N PRO A 427 8.31 8.49 41.24
CA PRO A 427 9.34 7.82 42.02
C PRO A 427 8.90 6.49 42.66
N ALA A 428 7.61 6.17 42.68
CA ALA A 428 7.10 4.87 43.15
C ALA A 428 7.22 3.77 42.07
N ASP A 429 7.44 4.14 40.81
CA ASP A 429 7.43 3.23 39.67
C ASP A 429 8.60 2.23 39.68
N ALA A 430 9.69 2.54 40.38
CA ALA A 430 10.85 1.64 40.54
C ALA A 430 10.50 0.28 41.16
N GLY A 431 9.39 0.18 41.91
CA GLY A 431 8.87 -1.08 42.43
C GLY A 431 8.28 -2.01 41.36
N ARG A 432 7.93 -1.48 40.17
CA ARG A 432 7.41 -2.27 39.06
C ARG A 432 8.46 -3.15 38.39
N LEU A 433 9.76 -2.92 38.62
CA LEU A 433 10.90 -3.64 38.02
C LEU A 433 10.98 -5.15 38.33
N VAL A 434 10.09 -5.66 39.19
CA VAL A 434 10.06 -7.05 39.64
C VAL A 434 8.73 -7.69 39.25
N SER A 435 8.78 -8.79 38.49
CA SER A 435 7.64 -9.70 38.33
C SER A 435 7.87 -10.88 39.25
N ASP A 436 6.94 -11.13 40.17
CA ASP A 436 6.88 -12.38 40.93
C ASP A 436 6.01 -13.36 40.14
N TRP A 437 6.67 -14.28 39.42
CA TRP A 437 5.99 -15.37 38.75
C TRP A 437 6.10 -16.61 39.63
N ASN A 438 4.96 -17.10 40.15
CA ASN A 438 4.88 -18.37 40.88
C ASN A 438 5.81 -18.44 42.13
N GLY A 439 6.15 -17.31 42.75
CA GLY A 439 7.08 -17.22 43.87
C GLY A 439 8.55 -17.00 43.46
N ASP A 440 8.84 -16.93 42.15
CA ASP A 440 10.17 -16.63 41.61
C ASP A 440 10.26 -15.17 41.15
N VAL A 441 11.21 -14.44 41.75
CA VAL A 441 11.58 -13.08 41.36
C VAL A 441 12.39 -13.14 40.06
N HIS A 442 11.75 -12.80 38.93
CA HIS A 442 12.47 -12.64 37.67
C HIS A 442 13.05 -11.23 37.57
N ALA A 443 14.35 -11.10 37.89
CA ALA A 443 15.10 -9.87 37.61
C ALA A 443 15.18 -9.65 36.09
N ARG A 444 14.60 -8.54 35.62
CA ARG A 444 14.38 -8.28 34.19
C ARG A 444 15.70 -7.94 33.48
N ARG A 445 15.86 -8.44 32.25
CA ARG A 445 17.11 -8.44 31.48
C ARG A 445 17.03 -7.53 30.24
N ASP A 446 18.11 -6.76 30.07
CA ASP A 446 18.73 -6.23 28.86
C ASP A 446 17.78 -5.70 27.78
N GLY A 447 17.48 -4.39 27.75
CA GLY A 447 16.55 -3.80 26.76
C GLY A 447 16.91 -4.00 25.28
N LEU A 448 18.12 -4.48 24.98
CA LEU A 448 18.50 -4.97 23.65
C LEU A 448 19.27 -6.28 23.81
N ILE A 449 18.71 -7.37 23.28
CA ILE A 449 19.22 -8.74 23.45
C ILE A 449 19.63 -9.30 22.09
N TYR A 450 20.90 -9.69 21.96
CA TYR A 450 21.38 -10.53 20.86
C TYR A 450 21.38 -11.99 21.30
N VAL A 451 20.78 -12.86 20.49
CA VAL A 451 20.65 -14.30 20.79
C VAL A 451 21.51 -15.09 19.81
N GLU A 452 22.70 -15.48 20.27
CA GLU A 452 23.75 -16.14 19.48
C GLU A 452 23.50 -17.66 19.33
N ASP A 453 22.80 -18.27 20.28
CA ASP A 453 22.51 -19.72 20.38
C ASP A 453 21.45 -20.22 19.39
N GLU A 454 20.83 -19.33 18.61
CA GLU A 454 19.84 -19.69 17.58
C GLU A 454 20.47 -20.08 16.22
N PHE A 455 21.80 -19.99 16.07
CA PHE A 455 22.54 -20.48 14.90
C PHE A 455 23.35 -21.73 15.25
N SER A 456 23.33 -22.74 14.36
CA SER A 456 24.14 -23.94 14.55
C SER A 456 25.63 -23.62 14.41
N GLU A 457 26.46 -24.27 15.23
CA GLU A 457 27.92 -24.20 15.10
C GLU A 457 28.38 -24.61 13.69
N GLY A 458 29.18 -23.78 13.04
CA GLY A 458 29.55 -23.85 11.62
C GLY A 458 28.57 -23.19 10.64
N GLY A 459 27.52 -22.52 11.11
CA GLY A 459 26.50 -21.88 10.27
C GLY A 459 27.01 -20.64 9.53
N ILE A 460 26.52 -20.38 8.31
CA ILE A 460 26.99 -19.26 7.46
C ILE A 460 26.81 -17.87 8.12
N PHE A 461 25.91 -17.75 9.10
CA PHE A 461 25.60 -16.50 9.80
C PHE A 461 25.97 -16.48 11.30
N GLU A 462 26.64 -17.52 11.81
CA GLU A 462 26.90 -17.74 13.25
C GLU A 462 27.63 -16.57 13.96
N HIS A 463 28.31 -15.70 13.21
CA HIS A 463 28.98 -14.51 13.75
C HIS A 463 28.66 -13.22 13.00
N TYR A 464 27.59 -13.23 12.19
CA TYR A 464 27.24 -12.08 11.35
C TYR A 464 26.31 -11.11 12.09
N LYS A 465 26.91 -10.03 12.59
CA LYS A 465 26.19 -8.86 13.09
C LYS A 465 26.02 -7.84 11.96
N GLY A 466 24.81 -7.30 11.80
CA GLY A 466 24.60 -6.16 10.89
C GLY A 466 25.22 -4.89 11.45
N ARG A 467 25.28 -3.84 10.62
CA ARG A 467 25.87 -2.56 11.01
C ARG A 467 25.00 -1.85 12.05
N GLU A 468 25.63 -1.23 13.03
CA GLU A 468 25.00 -0.32 13.98
C GLU A 468 25.54 1.10 13.77
N ARG A 469 24.66 2.09 13.84
CA ARG A 469 24.99 3.51 13.82
C ARG A 469 24.05 4.27 14.74
N GLN A 470 24.62 5.04 15.67
CA GLN A 470 23.85 5.82 16.65
C GLN A 470 22.83 4.94 17.39
N THR A 471 23.27 3.75 17.80
CA THR A 471 22.44 2.78 18.52
C THR A 471 22.64 2.93 20.02
N LEU A 472 21.54 2.98 20.77
CA LEU A 472 21.56 3.09 22.23
C LEU A 472 20.45 2.23 22.84
N ALA A 473 20.81 1.41 23.83
CA ALA A 473 19.86 0.87 24.79
C ALA A 473 20.22 1.38 26.20
N TYR A 474 19.35 2.18 26.78
CA TYR A 474 19.39 2.64 28.17
C TYR A 474 18.13 2.15 28.86
N TRP A 475 18.18 0.94 29.45
CA TRP A 475 16.99 0.21 29.89
C TRP A 475 17.30 -0.65 31.12
N GLY A 476 16.53 -0.48 32.19
CA GLY A 476 16.79 -1.13 33.46
C GLY A 476 18.20 -0.83 33.97
N ALA A 477 18.91 -1.86 34.45
CA ALA A 477 20.25 -1.71 35.02
C ALA A 477 21.41 -1.79 34.01
N LYS A 478 21.14 -2.06 32.72
CA LYS A 478 22.19 -2.21 31.70
C LYS A 478 22.13 -1.08 30.67
N THR A 479 23.31 -0.68 30.23
CA THR A 479 23.47 0.28 29.13
C THR A 479 24.26 -0.37 28.01
N TYR A 480 23.71 -0.34 26.81
CA TYR A 480 24.39 -0.69 25.57
C TYR A 480 24.56 0.57 24.73
N ASN A 481 25.80 1.05 24.60
CA ASN A 481 26.12 2.31 23.93
C ASN A 481 27.43 2.14 23.12
N PRO A 482 27.40 1.35 22.02
CA PRO A 482 28.59 1.03 21.24
C PRO A 482 29.23 2.27 20.59
N ASP A 483 28.45 3.31 20.31
CA ASP A 483 28.90 4.54 19.65
C ASP A 483 29.33 5.64 20.63
N GLY A 484 29.22 5.41 21.95
CA GLY A 484 29.63 6.38 22.97
C GLY A 484 28.80 7.66 22.98
N VAL A 485 27.49 7.57 22.68
CA VAL A 485 26.54 8.68 22.71
C VAL A 485 26.48 9.33 24.09
N ASP A 486 26.35 10.65 24.18
CA ASP A 486 26.24 11.37 25.46
C ASP A 486 24.92 11.04 26.17
N LEU A 487 25.02 10.59 27.42
CA LEU A 487 23.90 10.17 28.25
C LEU A 487 23.51 11.21 29.31
N SER A 488 24.19 12.36 29.36
CA SER A 488 23.99 13.38 30.39
C SER A 488 22.53 13.81 30.56
N ASN A 489 21.76 13.84 29.46
CA ASN A 489 20.34 14.22 29.44
C ASN A 489 19.42 13.06 29.04
N VAL A 490 19.88 11.80 29.03
CA VAL A 490 19.07 10.67 28.52
C VAL A 490 17.73 10.55 29.25
N ASN A 491 17.66 10.89 30.55
CA ASN A 491 16.45 10.87 31.38
C ASN A 491 15.36 11.86 30.93
N ASP A 492 15.67 12.82 30.06
CA ASP A 492 14.69 13.74 29.50
C ASP A 492 13.90 13.11 28.34
N ALA A 493 14.43 12.06 27.71
CA ALA A 493 13.83 11.36 26.58
C ALA A 493 12.80 10.30 27.05
N THR A 494 11.61 10.73 27.50
CA THR A 494 10.52 9.84 27.92
C THR A 494 9.16 10.25 27.35
N ILE A 495 8.27 9.27 27.18
CA ILE A 495 6.94 9.51 26.58
C ILE A 495 6.12 10.51 27.39
N PHE A 496 6.21 10.48 28.72
CA PHE A 496 5.54 11.42 29.61
C PHE A 496 5.99 12.87 29.36
N ARG A 497 7.31 13.10 29.32
CA ARG A 497 7.86 14.43 29.05
C ARG A 497 7.58 14.92 27.63
N TRP A 498 7.58 14.01 26.66
CA TRP A 498 7.15 14.34 25.31
C TRP A 498 5.69 14.77 25.28
N TYR A 499 4.80 14.01 25.92
CA TYR A 499 3.38 14.30 26.00
C TYR A 499 3.10 15.64 26.71
N ASP A 500 3.78 15.92 27.82
CA ASP A 500 3.66 17.22 28.49
C ASP A 500 4.13 18.36 27.60
N ALA A 501 5.23 18.18 26.86
CA ALA A 501 5.72 19.16 25.90
C ALA A 501 4.74 19.40 24.74
N GLN A 502 4.07 18.36 24.23
CA GLN A 502 3.04 18.52 23.19
C GLN A 502 1.83 19.35 23.67
N ARG A 503 1.51 19.28 24.96
CA ARG A 503 0.42 20.07 25.58
C ARG A 503 0.86 21.46 26.04
N GLY A 504 2.14 21.81 25.88
CA GLY A 504 2.70 23.07 26.38
C GLY A 504 2.78 23.14 27.91
N ASN A 505 2.72 22.00 28.58
CA ASN A 505 2.71 21.91 30.03
C ASN A 505 4.14 21.77 30.59
N ALA A 506 4.32 22.20 31.84
CA ALA A 506 5.47 21.77 32.63
C ALA A 506 5.37 20.25 32.88
N PRO A 507 6.50 19.55 33.16
CA PRO A 507 6.45 18.14 33.50
C PRO A 507 5.43 17.86 34.61
N ASP A 508 4.44 17.04 34.28
CA ASP A 508 3.32 16.69 35.16
C ASP A 508 3.60 15.33 35.80
N THR A 509 3.61 15.30 37.13
CA THR A 509 3.82 14.06 37.91
C THR A 509 2.55 13.23 38.07
N THR A 510 1.43 13.69 37.51
CA THR A 510 0.12 13.03 37.60
C THR A 510 -0.35 12.40 36.29
N THR A 511 0.33 12.69 35.17
CA THR A 511 0.06 12.06 33.88
C THR A 511 0.21 10.55 33.98
N ASP A 512 -0.87 9.83 33.67
CA ASP A 512 -0.84 8.37 33.54
C ASP A 512 -0.59 7.92 32.09
N ILE A 513 -0.06 6.71 31.91
CA ILE A 513 0.21 6.13 30.59
C ILE A 513 -1.07 6.01 29.75
N MET A 514 -2.23 5.83 30.39
CA MET A 514 -3.53 5.79 29.71
C MET A 514 -3.98 7.16 29.23
N ASP A 515 -3.63 8.27 29.89
CA ASP A 515 -3.92 9.62 29.38
C ASP A 515 -3.27 9.85 28.01
N ILE A 516 -2.06 9.32 27.84
CA ILE A 516 -1.31 9.36 26.57
C ILE A 516 -1.98 8.48 25.52
N TYR A 517 -2.37 7.25 25.88
CA TYR A 517 -3.11 6.36 24.98
C TYR A 517 -4.39 7.01 24.44
N TRP A 518 -5.20 7.57 25.32
CA TRP A 518 -6.46 8.20 24.95
C TRP A 518 -6.24 9.42 24.05
N TRP A 519 -5.26 10.26 24.38
CA TRP A 519 -4.90 11.40 23.54
C TRP A 519 -4.37 10.98 22.16
N LEU A 520 -3.55 9.92 22.07
CA LEU A 520 -3.09 9.40 20.78
C LEU A 520 -4.26 8.93 19.91
N ARG A 521 -5.30 8.34 20.52
CA ARG A 521 -6.51 7.86 19.83
C ARG A 521 -7.39 8.99 19.28
N GLU A 522 -7.21 10.23 19.71
CA GLU A 522 -7.99 11.39 19.24
C GLU A 522 -7.49 11.93 17.88
N HIS A 523 -6.27 11.57 17.46
CA HIS A 523 -5.65 12.09 16.24
C HIS A 523 -6.00 11.27 15.02
N GLN A 524 -6.08 11.91 13.86
CA GLN A 524 -6.54 11.25 12.64
C GLN A 524 -5.58 11.47 11.47
N GLY A 525 -5.55 10.48 10.57
CA GLY A 525 -4.95 10.65 9.26
C GLY A 525 -3.45 11.05 9.31
N PRO A 526 -3.04 12.11 8.58
CA PRO A 526 -1.65 12.59 8.55
C PRO A 526 -1.09 13.09 9.89
N GLU A 527 -1.94 13.47 10.85
CA GLU A 527 -1.50 13.97 12.16
C GLU A 527 -0.68 12.92 12.91
N ILE A 528 -1.04 11.65 12.77
CA ILE A 528 -0.33 10.52 13.39
C ILE A 528 1.13 10.49 12.93
N LYS A 529 1.40 10.71 11.64
CA LYS A 529 2.77 10.76 11.10
C LYS A 529 3.57 11.91 11.71
N ALA A 530 2.95 13.08 11.84
CA ALA A 530 3.58 14.24 12.45
C ALA A 530 3.91 13.99 13.93
N LEU A 531 2.98 13.37 14.67
CA LEU A 531 3.19 12.97 16.05
C LEU A 531 4.35 11.98 16.21
N VAL A 532 4.39 10.91 15.40
CA VAL A 532 5.48 9.93 15.42
C VAL A 532 6.83 10.59 15.17
N ARG A 533 6.92 11.49 14.18
CA ARG A 533 8.16 12.23 13.90
C ARG A 533 8.53 13.17 15.04
N SER A 534 7.56 13.83 15.66
CA SER A 534 7.79 14.69 16.83
C SER A 534 8.31 13.90 18.03
N PHE A 535 7.76 12.70 18.27
CA PHE A 535 8.17 11.79 19.32
C PHE A 535 9.61 11.33 19.11
N ILE A 536 9.94 10.86 17.90
CA ILE A 536 11.29 10.41 17.57
C ILE A 536 12.31 11.54 17.71
N ALA A 537 12.01 12.72 17.16
CA ALA A 537 12.88 13.88 17.28
C ALA A 537 13.08 14.29 18.75
N PHE A 538 12.01 14.27 19.55
CA PHE A 538 12.09 14.56 20.99
C PHE A 538 12.98 13.56 21.73
N MET A 539 12.91 12.27 21.38
CA MET A 539 13.68 11.21 22.04
C MET A 539 15.15 11.22 21.63
N GLN A 540 15.44 11.59 20.37
CA GLN A 540 16.79 11.67 19.85
C GLN A 540 17.54 12.94 20.27
N ALA A 541 16.83 14.02 20.59
CA ALA A 541 17.44 15.32 20.89
C ALA A 541 18.33 15.31 22.16
N PRO A 542 17.91 14.74 23.32
CA PRO A 542 18.73 14.74 24.54
C PRO A 542 20.06 14.00 24.42
N VAL A 543 20.13 13.04 23.49
CA VAL A 543 21.31 12.22 23.22
C VAL A 543 22.07 12.70 21.96
N GLY A 544 21.62 13.78 21.33
CA GLY A 544 22.34 14.45 20.24
C GLY A 544 22.40 13.69 18.91
N ILE A 545 21.46 12.78 18.64
CA ILE A 545 21.45 11.97 17.40
C ILE A 545 20.30 12.32 16.45
N ALA A 546 19.50 13.33 16.78
CA ALA A 546 18.37 13.75 15.95
C ALA A 546 18.85 14.10 14.53
N PRO A 547 18.18 13.61 13.48
CA PRO A 547 18.57 13.87 12.11
C PRO A 547 18.51 15.37 11.82
N THR A 548 19.53 15.86 11.11
CA THR A 548 19.55 17.25 10.64
C THR A 548 18.90 17.29 9.27
N TRP A 549 17.56 17.22 9.26
CA TRP A 549 16.81 17.26 8.02
C TRP A 549 17.09 18.55 7.25
N ARG A 550 17.32 18.39 5.95
CA ARG A 550 17.51 19.51 5.04
C ARG A 550 16.22 20.34 4.93
N THR A 551 16.37 21.67 4.82
CA THR A 551 15.25 22.64 4.79
C THR A 551 15.05 23.34 3.43
N LYS A 552 15.86 23.02 2.42
CA LYS A 552 15.79 23.63 1.07
C LYS A 552 16.33 22.68 0.00
N ALA A 553 15.92 22.85 -1.25
CA ALA A 553 16.38 22.08 -2.42
C ALA A 553 17.92 21.92 -2.50
N ALA A 554 18.39 20.76 -2.98
CA ALA A 554 19.82 20.47 -3.14
C ALA A 554 20.11 19.47 -4.27
N ALA A 555 21.39 19.34 -4.63
CA ALA A 555 21.87 18.27 -5.48
C ALA A 555 22.05 16.99 -4.65
N CYS A 556 21.48 15.89 -5.13
CA CYS A 556 21.49 14.60 -4.48
C CYS A 556 22.23 13.59 -5.37
N SER A 557 23.17 12.85 -4.79
CA SER A 557 23.93 11.82 -5.51
C SER A 557 23.75 10.48 -4.83
N PHE A 558 23.38 9.45 -5.60
CA PHE A 558 23.22 8.10 -5.11
C PHE A 558 24.58 7.48 -4.82
N VAL A 559 24.75 7.01 -3.59
CA VAL A 559 25.90 6.27 -3.10
C VAL A 559 25.37 5.05 -2.37
N PRO A 560 25.43 3.85 -2.97
CA PRO A 560 24.88 2.64 -2.36
C PRO A 560 25.40 2.39 -0.94
N ASP A 561 24.51 2.29 0.04
CA ASP A 561 24.87 1.81 1.37
C ASP A 561 24.73 0.28 1.44
N LEU A 562 25.83 -0.41 1.14
CA LEU A 562 25.88 -1.87 1.06
C LEU A 562 25.71 -2.58 2.41
N ALA A 563 25.85 -1.86 3.52
CA ALA A 563 25.59 -2.43 4.85
C ALA A 563 24.08 -2.52 5.15
N GLU A 564 23.27 -1.74 4.44
CA GLU A 564 21.81 -1.79 4.44
C GLU A 564 21.33 -2.38 3.11
N ASP A 565 20.43 -1.70 2.41
CA ASP A 565 19.85 -2.17 1.14
C ASP A 565 20.71 -1.85 -0.10
N GLY A 566 21.38 -0.69 -0.14
CA GLY A 566 22.19 -0.23 -1.26
C GLY A 566 21.45 0.04 -2.57
N CYS A 567 20.11 0.06 -2.58
CA CYS A 567 19.33 0.12 -3.84
C CYS A 567 18.01 0.88 -3.75
N ARG A 568 17.53 1.26 -2.57
CA ARG A 568 16.22 1.92 -2.38
C ARG A 568 16.33 3.43 -2.45
N TRP A 569 15.42 4.07 -3.18
CA TRP A 569 15.28 5.54 -3.21
C TRP A 569 14.91 6.11 -1.84
N ASP A 570 14.05 5.41 -1.11
CA ASP A 570 13.48 5.87 0.16
C ASP A 570 14.37 5.59 1.39
N ASN A 571 15.64 5.19 1.16
CA ASN A 571 16.65 5.06 2.19
C ASN A 571 17.59 6.28 2.19
N PRO A 572 17.56 7.15 3.21
CA PRO A 572 18.44 8.31 3.31
C PRO A 572 19.94 7.99 3.24
N ASN A 573 20.34 6.81 3.70
CA ASN A 573 21.76 6.42 3.73
C ASN A 573 22.33 6.17 2.33
N ASN A 574 21.47 5.87 1.35
CA ASN A 574 21.89 5.80 -0.05
C ASN A 574 22.15 7.18 -0.69
N TRP A 575 21.93 8.27 0.05
CA TRP A 575 22.04 9.65 -0.43
C TRP A 575 22.97 10.51 0.42
N GLY A 576 23.78 9.89 1.28
CA GLY A 576 24.72 10.60 2.16
C GLY A 576 24.19 10.95 3.55
N GLY A 577 23.04 10.39 3.96
CA GLY A 577 22.44 10.60 5.28
C GLY A 577 21.49 11.81 5.32
N ASP A 578 20.40 11.68 6.10
CA ASP A 578 19.36 12.69 6.33
C ASP A 578 18.75 13.34 5.07
N LEU A 579 18.82 12.65 3.94
CA LEU A 579 18.43 13.13 2.63
C LEU A 579 17.54 12.13 1.89
N ILE A 580 16.32 12.53 1.56
CA ILE A 580 15.49 11.81 0.56
C ILE A 580 15.25 12.76 -0.61
N PRO A 581 15.77 12.46 -1.81
CA PRO A 581 15.57 13.34 -2.96
C PRO A 581 14.10 13.41 -3.36
N GLY A 582 13.65 14.62 -3.67
CA GLY A 582 12.26 14.91 -3.97
C GLY A 582 11.43 15.34 -2.75
N SER A 583 12.05 15.40 -1.57
CA SER A 583 11.47 16.13 -0.41
C SER A 583 11.25 17.61 -0.72
N PHE A 584 12.03 18.15 -1.67
CA PHE A 584 11.80 19.45 -2.27
C PHE A 584 11.76 19.27 -3.79
N ALA A 585 10.73 19.84 -4.43
CA ALA A 585 10.57 19.74 -5.89
C ALA A 585 11.78 20.26 -6.69
N GLY A 586 12.59 21.14 -6.10
CA GLY A 586 13.82 21.68 -6.69
C GLY A 586 15.04 20.75 -6.64
N ASP A 587 14.93 19.54 -6.08
CA ASP A 587 16.06 18.61 -5.97
C ASP A 587 16.51 18.11 -7.34
N THR A 588 17.83 18.04 -7.56
CA THR A 588 18.42 17.42 -8.76
C THR A 588 19.08 16.10 -8.36
N VAL A 589 18.81 15.02 -9.09
CA VAL A 589 19.24 13.67 -8.68
C VAL A 589 20.26 13.09 -9.65
N LYS A 590 21.32 12.46 -9.13
CA LYS A 590 22.27 11.64 -9.90
C LYS A 590 22.27 10.22 -9.39
N LEU A 591 21.96 9.25 -10.25
CA LEU A 591 22.04 7.82 -9.92
C LEU A 591 23.44 7.23 -10.09
N ASN A 592 24.35 7.96 -10.72
CA ASN A 592 25.75 7.54 -10.94
C ASN A 592 25.90 6.17 -11.61
N GLY A 593 24.96 5.80 -12.49
CA GLY A 593 24.97 4.50 -13.17
C GLY A 593 24.40 3.34 -12.35
N HIS A 594 23.88 3.59 -11.15
CA HIS A 594 23.31 2.54 -10.30
C HIS A 594 21.86 2.20 -10.66
N LYS A 595 21.45 0.98 -10.28
CA LYS A 595 20.04 0.58 -10.27
C LYS A 595 19.38 0.96 -8.96
N VAL A 596 18.32 1.76 -9.04
CA VAL A 596 17.59 2.30 -7.89
C VAL A 596 16.10 1.95 -7.99
N PHE A 597 15.54 1.46 -6.89
CA PHE A 597 14.11 1.16 -6.76
C PHE A 597 13.38 2.34 -6.11
N PHE A 598 12.39 2.90 -6.84
CA PHE A 598 11.50 3.93 -6.34
C PHE A 598 10.19 3.29 -5.85
N GLN A 599 9.76 3.69 -4.66
CA GLN A 599 8.57 3.16 -3.99
C GLN A 599 8.14 4.11 -2.85
N ASP A 600 6.97 3.83 -2.28
CA ASP A 600 6.38 4.39 -1.07
C ASP A 600 6.09 5.89 -1.09
N HIS A 601 6.39 6.59 -2.19
CA HIS A 601 6.24 8.05 -2.21
C HIS A 601 5.60 8.59 -3.48
N THR A 602 5.03 9.78 -3.35
CA THR A 602 4.73 10.67 -4.48
C THR A 602 5.65 11.86 -4.37
N LEU A 603 6.69 11.91 -5.21
CA LEU A 603 7.74 12.93 -5.15
C LEU A 603 7.89 13.64 -6.48
N THR A 604 8.44 14.85 -6.40
CA THR A 604 8.85 15.62 -7.58
C THR A 604 10.32 15.98 -7.45
N VAL A 605 11.06 15.84 -8.53
CA VAL A 605 12.45 16.33 -8.66
C VAL A 605 12.55 17.28 -9.85
N ALA A 606 13.49 18.21 -9.79
CA ALA A 606 13.76 19.14 -10.87
C ALA A 606 14.45 18.44 -12.05
N ASP A 607 15.36 17.51 -11.75
CA ASP A 607 16.17 16.80 -12.73
C ASP A 607 16.55 15.38 -12.26
N LEU A 608 16.79 14.48 -13.21
CA LEU A 608 17.21 13.09 -13.00
C LEU A 608 18.30 12.71 -14.00
N ASP A 609 19.53 12.60 -13.52
CA ASP A 609 20.68 12.07 -14.24
C ASP A 609 20.87 10.59 -13.87
N LEU A 610 20.65 9.70 -14.83
CA LEU A 610 20.85 8.26 -14.64
C LEU A 610 22.35 7.90 -14.60
N GLY A 611 23.23 8.73 -15.18
CA GLY A 611 24.62 8.37 -15.44
C GLY A 611 24.75 7.31 -16.55
N ALA A 612 25.91 6.66 -16.66
CA ALA A 612 26.14 5.60 -17.64
C ALA A 612 25.53 4.28 -17.16
N GLY A 613 24.53 3.76 -17.88
CA GLY A 613 23.89 2.48 -17.57
C GLY A 613 22.97 2.49 -16.35
N GLY A 614 22.66 3.66 -15.79
CA GLY A 614 21.80 3.77 -14.62
C GLY A 614 20.37 3.34 -14.90
N HIS A 615 19.69 2.85 -13.86
CA HIS A 615 18.35 2.28 -13.97
C HIS A 615 17.47 2.76 -12.82
N LEU A 616 16.39 3.47 -13.13
CA LEU A 616 15.30 3.71 -12.18
C LEU A 616 14.17 2.70 -12.41
N GLN A 617 13.80 1.95 -11.38
CA GLN A 617 12.63 1.05 -11.41
C GLN A 617 11.61 1.51 -10.36
N ALA A 618 10.47 2.05 -10.79
CA ALA A 618 9.34 2.39 -9.93
C ALA A 618 8.40 1.19 -9.77
N VAL A 619 8.23 0.70 -8.55
CA VAL A 619 7.37 -0.47 -8.25
C VAL A 619 6.03 -0.08 -7.63
N ASN A 620 5.97 1.04 -6.90
CA ASN A 620 4.73 1.65 -6.43
C ASN A 620 4.94 3.14 -6.18
N GLY A 621 3.88 3.90 -5.92
CA GLY A 621 3.95 5.36 -5.83
C GLY A 621 4.24 6.04 -7.18
N ARG A 622 4.63 7.33 -7.14
CA ARG A 622 4.84 8.16 -8.34
C ARG A 622 6.04 9.08 -8.21
N LEU A 623 6.93 9.06 -9.21
CA LEU A 623 7.98 10.07 -9.36
C LEU A 623 7.68 11.00 -10.54
N ASN A 624 7.63 12.31 -10.28
CA ASN A 624 7.61 13.34 -11.30
C ASN A 624 9.01 13.93 -11.51
N VAL A 625 9.47 14.00 -12.75
CA VAL A 625 10.73 14.66 -13.14
C VAL A 625 10.37 15.87 -14.00
N SER A 626 10.68 17.05 -13.48
CA SER A 626 10.27 18.33 -14.09
C SER A 626 11.07 18.69 -15.35
N ALA A 627 12.19 18.00 -15.58
CA ALA A 627 13.00 18.06 -16.79
C ALA A 627 13.03 16.69 -17.49
N GLY A 628 13.60 16.65 -18.70
CA GLY A 628 13.92 15.37 -19.33
C GLY A 628 15.17 14.76 -18.71
N PRO A 629 15.22 13.43 -18.47
CA PRO A 629 16.33 12.80 -17.79
C PRO A 629 17.64 12.89 -18.59
N VAL A 630 18.77 12.90 -17.88
CA VAL A 630 20.11 12.89 -18.48
C VAL A 630 20.67 11.46 -18.46
N CYS A 631 21.30 11.03 -19.56
CA CYS A 631 21.93 9.71 -19.69
C CYS A 631 23.30 9.87 -20.37
N SER A 632 24.39 9.44 -19.73
CA SER A 632 25.76 9.65 -20.24
C SER A 632 26.41 8.39 -20.86
N GLY A 633 25.66 7.31 -21.04
CA GLY A 633 26.15 6.04 -21.62
C GLY A 633 25.04 5.02 -21.84
N GLY A 634 23.83 5.52 -22.11
CA GLY A 634 22.59 4.77 -22.01
C GLY A 634 22.00 4.79 -20.61
N GLY A 635 20.71 4.46 -20.48
CA GLY A 635 20.00 4.39 -19.20
C GLY A 635 18.69 3.63 -19.32
N ALA A 636 18.04 3.35 -18.20
CA ALA A 636 16.78 2.63 -18.18
C ALA A 636 15.77 3.25 -17.20
N LEU A 637 14.50 3.29 -17.62
CA LEU A 637 13.34 3.56 -16.78
C LEU A 637 12.43 2.35 -16.85
N THR A 638 11.99 1.86 -15.68
CA THR A 638 11.02 0.76 -15.60
C THR A 638 9.89 1.09 -14.66
N THR A 639 8.66 0.84 -15.08
CA THR A 639 7.50 0.81 -14.18
C THR A 639 6.98 -0.61 -14.05
N ASP A 640 6.54 -0.94 -12.84
CA ASP A 640 6.08 -2.25 -12.42
C ASP A 640 4.95 -2.09 -11.40
N GLU A 641 4.13 -3.13 -11.21
CA GLU A 641 2.97 -3.14 -10.31
C GLU A 641 2.12 -1.86 -10.37
N SER A 642 2.24 -0.96 -9.37
CA SER A 642 1.49 0.31 -9.27
C SER A 642 2.39 1.55 -9.41
N GLY A 643 3.66 1.35 -9.77
CA GLY A 643 4.67 2.39 -9.87
C GLY A 643 4.47 3.31 -11.07
N GLN A 644 4.75 4.59 -10.88
CA GLN A 644 4.63 5.59 -11.94
C GLN A 644 5.89 6.43 -12.11
N ILE A 645 6.22 6.71 -13.37
CA ILE A 645 7.28 7.64 -13.76
C ILE A 645 6.71 8.65 -14.75
N TRP A 646 6.78 9.93 -14.39
CA TRP A 646 6.34 11.06 -15.21
C TRP A 646 7.56 11.91 -15.55
N ILE A 647 7.83 12.10 -16.84
CA ILE A 647 8.98 12.91 -17.29
C ILE A 647 8.54 13.99 -18.26
N LYS A 648 9.24 15.13 -18.26
CA LYS A 648 9.03 16.21 -19.21
C LYS A 648 9.79 15.97 -20.52
N GLY A 649 9.54 14.81 -21.15
CA GLY A 649 10.22 14.39 -22.37
C GLY A 649 11.63 13.86 -22.16
N TYR A 650 12.35 13.63 -23.25
CA TYR A 650 13.73 13.17 -23.29
C TYR A 650 14.38 13.68 -24.57
N GLN A 651 15.50 14.42 -24.48
CA GLN A 651 16.21 14.99 -25.63
C GLN A 651 17.71 14.65 -25.63
N GLY A 652 18.13 13.73 -24.75
CA GLY A 652 19.52 13.30 -24.67
C GLY A 652 19.98 12.58 -25.94
N ALA A 653 21.29 12.56 -26.16
CA ALA A 653 21.89 11.87 -27.31
C ALA A 653 22.08 10.37 -27.09
N ALA A 654 22.17 9.92 -25.83
CA ALA A 654 22.37 8.52 -25.51
C ALA A 654 21.04 7.72 -25.60
N PRO A 655 21.08 6.39 -25.83
CA PRO A 655 19.85 5.60 -25.89
C PRO A 655 19.18 5.44 -24.52
N LEU A 656 17.88 5.66 -24.41
CA LEU A 656 17.09 5.36 -23.21
C LEU A 656 16.25 4.10 -23.42
N ALA A 657 16.34 3.12 -22.51
CA ALA A 657 15.40 2.01 -22.45
C ALA A 657 14.20 2.39 -21.58
N VAL A 658 12.98 2.26 -22.11
CA VAL A 658 11.75 2.46 -21.32
C VAL A 658 10.97 1.15 -21.31
N THR A 659 10.74 0.59 -20.14
CA THR A 659 10.01 -0.68 -19.97
C THR A 659 8.81 -0.47 -19.05
N VAL A 660 7.61 -0.81 -19.53
CA VAL A 660 6.38 -0.72 -18.73
C VAL A 660 5.80 -2.11 -18.59
N LYS A 661 5.89 -2.67 -17.37
CA LYS A 661 5.35 -4.00 -17.02
C LYS A 661 4.00 -3.89 -16.31
N GLY A 662 3.91 -2.89 -15.44
CA GLY A 662 2.72 -2.48 -14.71
C GLY A 662 2.81 -0.98 -14.45
N GLY A 663 1.78 -0.44 -13.81
CA GLY A 663 1.70 0.98 -13.50
C GLY A 663 1.72 1.87 -14.75
N ARG A 664 2.36 3.05 -14.66
CA ARG A 664 2.30 4.08 -15.70
C ARG A 664 3.63 4.74 -15.99
N PHE A 665 4.00 4.78 -17.27
CA PHE A 665 4.94 5.78 -17.79
C PHE A 665 4.17 6.92 -18.48
N ALA A 666 4.52 8.17 -18.17
CA ALA A 666 3.89 9.34 -18.77
C ALA A 666 4.89 10.34 -19.32
N ASN A 667 4.79 10.63 -20.62
CA ASN A 667 5.50 11.73 -21.25
C ASN A 667 4.65 13.01 -21.22
N THR A 668 5.19 14.05 -20.58
CA THR A 668 4.54 15.37 -20.42
C THR A 668 5.24 16.48 -21.22
N GLY A 669 6.19 16.13 -22.10
CA GLY A 669 6.95 17.11 -22.88
C GLY A 669 7.43 16.56 -24.22
N THR A 670 8.51 17.14 -24.75
CA THR A 670 9.12 16.71 -26.01
C THR A 670 10.07 15.54 -25.79
N PHE A 671 9.68 14.37 -26.24
CA PHE A 671 10.47 13.14 -26.25
C PHE A 671 11.02 12.90 -27.65
N SER A 672 12.27 13.31 -27.89
CA SER A 672 12.95 13.21 -29.18
C SER A 672 14.38 12.68 -29.07
N GLY A 673 14.80 12.13 -27.94
CA GLY A 673 16.05 11.38 -27.83
C GLY A 673 15.88 9.95 -28.35
N PRO A 674 16.96 9.23 -28.69
CA PRO A 674 16.85 7.85 -29.11
C PRO A 674 16.41 6.98 -27.92
N ALA A 675 15.35 6.18 -28.09
CA ALA A 675 14.86 5.29 -27.05
C ALA A 675 14.30 3.99 -27.60
N ASP A 676 14.55 2.89 -26.90
CA ASP A 676 13.90 1.61 -27.15
C ASP A 676 12.80 1.42 -26.09
N ILE A 677 11.55 1.32 -26.55
CA ILE A 677 10.36 1.30 -25.72
C ILE A 677 9.74 -0.10 -25.78
N HIS A 678 9.48 -0.69 -24.63
CA HIS A 678 8.84 -2.00 -24.51
C HIS A 678 7.69 -1.92 -23.49
N VAL A 679 6.47 -2.11 -23.96
CA VAL A 679 5.26 -2.07 -23.15
C VAL A 679 4.66 -3.47 -23.13
N ASP A 680 4.73 -4.14 -21.98
CA ASP A 680 4.28 -5.52 -21.82
C ASP A 680 3.59 -5.71 -20.47
N GLY A 681 2.26 -5.56 -20.50
CA GLY A 681 1.40 -5.85 -19.36
C GLY A 681 1.01 -7.32 -19.23
N SER A 682 1.48 -8.21 -20.11
CA SER A 682 1.11 -9.63 -20.08
C SER A 682 1.85 -10.41 -19.00
N THR A 683 3.02 -9.91 -18.57
CA THR A 683 3.84 -10.54 -17.54
C THR A 683 3.49 -10.15 -16.11
N ASP A 684 2.68 -9.11 -15.91
CA ASP A 684 2.18 -8.73 -14.59
C ASP A 684 0.77 -9.30 -14.39
N PRO A 685 0.58 -10.33 -13.53
CA PRO A 685 -0.74 -10.84 -13.24
C PRO A 685 -1.61 -9.85 -12.45
N HIS A 686 -1.12 -8.65 -12.13
CA HIS A 686 -1.77 -7.67 -11.26
C HIS A 686 -2.18 -6.37 -11.92
N GLY A 687 -1.68 -6.05 -13.11
CA GLY A 687 -1.75 -4.70 -13.62
C GLY A 687 -1.84 -4.62 -15.12
N LYS A 688 -2.52 -3.56 -15.59
CA LYS A 688 -2.40 -3.12 -16.97
C LYS A 688 -1.25 -2.13 -17.05
N ALA A 689 -0.30 -2.40 -17.94
CA ALA A 689 0.73 -1.44 -18.31
C ALA A 689 0.09 -0.23 -19.01
N GLU A 690 0.36 0.99 -18.52
CA GLU A 690 -0.05 2.22 -19.17
C GLU A 690 1.14 3.02 -19.69
N PHE A 691 1.06 3.44 -20.95
CA PHE A 691 2.07 4.26 -21.60
C PHE A 691 1.41 5.45 -22.29
N LEU A 692 1.56 6.64 -21.68
CA LEU A 692 1.15 7.89 -22.30
C LEU A 692 2.28 8.40 -23.19
N CYS A 693 2.14 8.17 -24.51
CA CYS A 693 3.02 8.72 -25.54
C CYS A 693 3.08 10.25 -25.43
N ALA A 694 1.94 10.86 -25.15
CA ALA A 694 1.82 12.27 -24.82
C ALA A 694 0.63 12.53 -23.90
N TYR A 695 0.87 13.29 -22.84
CA TYR A 695 -0.13 13.89 -21.98
C TYR A 695 -0.20 15.40 -22.23
N GLY A 696 -1.39 15.92 -22.62
CA GLY A 696 -1.54 17.31 -23.09
C GLY A 696 -0.80 17.57 -24.41
N ALA A 697 -0.22 18.77 -24.58
CA ALA A 697 0.59 19.16 -25.75
C ALA A 697 1.96 18.44 -25.90
N ALA A 698 2.15 17.29 -25.25
CA ALA A 698 3.39 16.54 -25.35
C ALA A 698 3.55 15.90 -26.74
N ALA A 699 4.79 15.55 -27.10
CA ALA A 699 5.10 14.90 -28.36
C ALA A 699 6.20 13.85 -28.17
N MET A 700 6.08 12.73 -28.87
CA MET A 700 7.05 11.63 -28.83
C MET A 700 7.50 11.25 -30.23
N THR A 701 8.80 10.99 -30.37
CA THR A 701 9.43 10.52 -31.60
C THR A 701 10.20 9.23 -31.34
N VAL A 702 9.80 8.14 -32.00
CA VAL A 702 10.60 6.92 -32.10
C VAL A 702 11.63 7.15 -33.19
N ARG A 703 12.88 7.36 -32.78
CA ARG A 703 13.98 7.74 -33.68
C ARG A 703 14.40 6.61 -34.61
N SER A 704 15.01 6.98 -35.73
CA SER A 704 15.62 6.02 -36.68
C SER A 704 16.53 5.00 -35.98
N GLY A 705 16.40 3.72 -36.35
CA GLY A 705 17.12 2.60 -35.76
C GLY A 705 16.64 2.17 -34.36
N ARG A 706 15.54 2.73 -33.87
CA ARG A 706 14.91 2.37 -32.58
C ARG A 706 13.57 1.70 -32.76
N LYS A 707 13.08 1.09 -31.68
CA LYS A 707 11.83 0.34 -31.66
C LYS A 707 10.91 0.77 -30.53
N MET A 708 9.63 0.88 -30.84
CA MET A 708 8.54 0.81 -29.85
C MET A 708 7.80 -0.52 -30.03
N GLU A 709 7.78 -1.35 -28.99
CA GLU A 709 7.16 -2.66 -29.00
C GLU A 709 6.05 -2.75 -27.95
N ILE A 710 4.87 -3.21 -28.35
CA ILE A 710 3.69 -3.35 -27.51
C ILE A 710 3.25 -4.81 -27.54
N VAL A 711 3.18 -5.45 -26.37
CA VAL A 711 2.93 -6.89 -26.24
C VAL A 711 1.59 -7.16 -25.57
N GLY A 712 0.76 -7.99 -26.20
CA GLY A 712 -0.57 -8.37 -25.72
C GLY A 712 -1.65 -7.31 -25.97
N GLY A 713 -2.89 -7.66 -25.60
CA GLY A 713 -4.05 -6.74 -25.63
C GLY A 713 -4.33 -6.04 -24.30
N GLY A 714 -3.57 -6.35 -23.25
CA GLY A 714 -3.72 -5.74 -21.92
C GLY A 714 -3.21 -4.29 -21.82
N PRO A 715 -2.09 -3.90 -22.47
CA PRO A 715 -1.57 -2.54 -22.36
C PRO A 715 -2.51 -1.45 -22.88
N ARG A 716 -2.48 -0.29 -22.22
CA ARG A 716 -3.11 0.96 -22.69
C ARG A 716 -2.01 1.92 -23.15
N VAL A 717 -2.04 2.27 -24.41
CA VAL A 717 -0.98 3.07 -25.05
C VAL A 717 -1.62 4.20 -25.85
N GLY A 718 -1.09 5.42 -25.71
CA GLY A 718 -1.50 6.56 -26.53
C GLY A 718 -1.58 7.87 -25.76
N PHE A 719 -2.76 8.49 -25.74
CA PHE A 719 -2.91 9.92 -25.44
C PHE A 719 -3.99 10.20 -24.39
N ASP A 720 -3.74 11.21 -23.55
CA ASP A 720 -4.71 11.78 -22.61
C ASP A 720 -4.38 13.26 -22.37
N GLY A 721 -5.30 14.00 -21.76
CA GLY A 721 -5.23 15.44 -21.54
C GLY A 721 -6.60 16.08 -21.70
N THR A 722 -6.77 17.31 -21.22
CA THR A 722 -8.08 18.00 -21.23
C THR A 722 -8.09 19.31 -22.03
N GLY A 723 -6.94 19.72 -22.58
CA GLY A 723 -6.73 21.06 -23.14
C GLY A 723 -7.10 21.26 -24.60
N GLY A 724 -7.48 20.22 -25.34
CA GLY A 724 -7.70 20.27 -26.80
C GLY A 724 -6.41 20.50 -27.59
N GLU A 725 -5.25 20.24 -26.97
CA GLU A 725 -3.94 20.49 -27.55
C GLU A 725 -3.50 19.35 -28.48
N ALA A 726 -2.57 19.63 -29.41
CA ALA A 726 -2.01 18.60 -30.29
C ALA A 726 -1.10 17.65 -29.51
N ALA A 727 -1.43 16.36 -29.54
CA ALA A 727 -0.64 15.28 -28.94
C ALA A 727 -0.12 14.36 -30.06
N VAL A 728 1.19 14.17 -30.15
CA VAL A 728 1.80 13.58 -31.36
C VAL A 728 2.69 12.39 -31.03
N LEU A 729 2.55 11.29 -31.79
CA LEU A 729 3.51 10.21 -31.90
C LEU A 729 4.07 10.14 -33.33
N THR A 730 5.37 10.34 -33.49
CA THR A 730 6.09 10.18 -34.76
C THR A 730 6.97 8.95 -34.73
N VAL A 731 6.94 8.14 -35.78
CA VAL A 731 7.86 7.03 -36.03
C VAL A 731 8.70 7.37 -37.25
N GLU A 732 9.98 7.67 -37.03
CA GLU A 732 10.88 8.16 -38.08
C GLU A 732 11.21 7.08 -39.13
N ALA A 733 11.69 7.53 -40.29
CA ALA A 733 12.28 6.64 -41.28
C ALA A 733 13.38 5.75 -40.65
N GLY A 734 13.29 4.43 -40.87
CA GLY A 734 14.18 3.44 -40.28
C GLY A 734 13.88 3.06 -38.82
N ALA A 735 12.83 3.60 -38.20
CA ALA A 735 12.32 3.14 -36.90
C ALA A 735 11.24 2.06 -37.08
N THR A 736 10.95 1.31 -36.01
CA THR A 736 9.93 0.25 -36.01
C THR A 736 8.90 0.45 -34.90
N LEU A 737 7.62 0.47 -35.27
CA LEU A 737 6.49 0.26 -34.37
C LEU A 737 6.04 -1.19 -34.48
N ARG A 738 6.12 -1.94 -33.38
CA ARG A 738 5.84 -3.37 -33.36
C ARG A 738 4.74 -3.72 -32.38
N PHE A 739 3.76 -4.48 -32.84
CA PHE A 739 2.73 -5.09 -32.02
C PHE A 739 2.97 -6.60 -31.96
N VAL A 740 2.92 -7.17 -30.76
CA VAL A 740 3.12 -8.60 -30.54
C VAL A 740 1.90 -9.19 -29.87
N ALA A 741 1.33 -10.24 -30.46
CA ALA A 741 0.20 -10.95 -29.87
C ALA A 741 0.60 -11.54 -28.51
N GLY A 742 -0.27 -11.35 -27.51
CA GLY A 742 -0.11 -11.95 -26.19
C GLY A 742 -0.49 -13.43 -26.18
N GLU A 743 -0.49 -14.05 -24.99
CA GLU A 743 -0.80 -15.49 -24.83
C GLU A 743 -2.18 -15.89 -25.39
N ASN A 744 -3.17 -14.99 -25.32
CA ASN A 744 -4.52 -15.21 -25.86
C ASN A 744 -4.67 -14.78 -27.33
N GLY A 745 -3.56 -14.42 -27.99
CA GLY A 745 -3.56 -13.84 -29.34
C GLY A 745 -3.84 -12.34 -29.37
N ASP A 746 -4.28 -11.72 -28.27
CA ASP A 746 -4.71 -10.31 -28.26
C ASP A 746 -3.61 -9.28 -28.51
N LEU A 747 -4.01 -8.14 -29.08
CA LEU A 747 -3.15 -7.03 -29.52
C LEU A 747 -3.76 -5.71 -29.05
N ALA A 748 -2.93 -4.82 -28.54
CA ALA A 748 -3.34 -3.48 -28.10
C ALA A 748 -3.50 -2.51 -29.28
N THR A 749 -4.13 -1.36 -28.99
CA THR A 749 -4.35 -0.26 -29.93
C THR A 749 -3.74 1.02 -29.35
N ILE A 750 -3.05 1.80 -30.18
CA ILE A 750 -2.66 3.17 -29.85
C ILE A 750 -3.85 4.09 -30.10
N ARG A 751 -4.33 4.77 -29.05
CA ARG A 751 -5.52 5.62 -29.11
C ARG A 751 -5.56 6.67 -28.00
N GLU A 752 -6.53 7.55 -28.07
CA GLU A 752 -6.96 8.30 -26.89
C GLU A 752 -7.64 7.37 -25.88
N PHE A 753 -7.29 7.53 -24.61
CA PHE A 753 -7.90 6.78 -23.52
C PHE A 753 -7.91 7.60 -22.24
N ARG A 754 -8.95 7.40 -21.42
CA ARG A 754 -9.02 8.01 -20.10
C ARG A 754 -8.06 7.27 -19.16
N SER A 755 -6.93 7.92 -18.83
CA SER A 755 -6.01 7.38 -17.83
C SER A 755 -6.54 7.53 -16.40
N GLY A 756 -7.59 8.31 -16.18
CA GLY A 756 -8.16 8.58 -14.86
C GLY A 756 -7.44 9.69 -14.08
N VAL A 757 -6.29 10.18 -14.56
CA VAL A 757 -5.58 11.35 -13.99
C VAL A 757 -6.50 12.58 -13.93
N ASN A 758 -7.36 12.72 -14.94
CA ASN A 758 -8.30 13.83 -15.08
C ASN A 758 -9.69 13.49 -14.49
N GLY A 759 -9.77 12.50 -13.59
CA GLY A 759 -11.03 11.98 -13.06
C GLY A 759 -11.87 11.33 -14.15
N THR A 760 -13.17 11.62 -14.17
CA THR A 760 -14.13 11.05 -15.14
C THR A 760 -14.17 11.79 -16.48
N ALA A 761 -13.46 12.91 -16.61
CA ALA A 761 -13.38 13.68 -17.84
C ALA A 761 -12.86 12.81 -19.01
N ALA A 762 -13.50 12.91 -20.17
CA ALA A 762 -13.01 12.29 -21.39
C ALA A 762 -11.71 12.97 -21.83
N PRO A 763 -10.78 12.23 -22.48
CA PRO A 763 -9.66 12.83 -23.19
C PRO A 763 -10.16 13.90 -24.15
N ASN A 764 -9.49 15.04 -24.13
CA ASN A 764 -9.68 16.16 -25.04
C ASN A 764 -8.28 16.62 -25.47
N VAL A 765 -7.76 15.94 -26.48
CA VAL A 765 -6.52 16.26 -27.20
C VAL A 765 -6.81 16.08 -28.69
N VAL A 766 -5.96 16.64 -29.55
CA VAL A 766 -5.98 16.33 -30.98
C VAL A 766 -4.88 15.31 -31.23
N SER A 767 -5.22 14.02 -31.11
CA SER A 767 -4.23 12.93 -31.23
C SER A 767 -3.79 12.73 -32.68
N SER A 768 -2.47 12.55 -32.87
CA SER A 768 -1.92 12.25 -34.19
C SER A 768 -0.80 11.23 -34.15
N VAL A 769 -0.82 10.34 -35.15
CA VAL A 769 0.24 9.37 -35.39
C VAL A 769 0.81 9.59 -36.78
N ILE A 770 2.12 9.80 -36.84
CA ILE A 770 2.87 10.03 -38.07
C ILE A 770 3.85 8.87 -38.22
N LEU A 771 3.56 7.97 -39.17
CA LEU A 771 4.50 6.94 -39.59
C LEU A 771 5.20 7.47 -40.84
N GLU A 772 6.46 7.89 -40.71
CA GLU A 772 7.18 8.52 -41.82
C GLU A 772 7.47 7.54 -42.97
N ALA A 773 7.67 8.08 -44.17
CA ALA A 773 8.10 7.29 -45.32
C ALA A 773 9.41 6.54 -45.01
N GLY A 774 9.39 5.22 -45.09
CA GLY A 774 10.55 4.37 -44.77
C GLY A 774 10.63 3.92 -43.30
N SER A 775 9.63 4.22 -42.48
CA SER A 775 9.41 3.56 -41.18
C SER A 775 8.82 2.16 -41.37
N ASN A 776 8.84 1.33 -40.33
CA ASN A 776 8.27 -0.01 -40.34
C ASN A 776 7.14 -0.14 -39.31
N LEU A 777 6.10 -0.85 -39.70
CA LEU A 777 5.08 -1.34 -38.79
C LEU A 777 4.99 -2.86 -38.87
N GLU A 778 5.18 -3.53 -37.75
CA GLU A 778 5.18 -4.99 -37.66
C GLU A 778 4.06 -5.47 -36.73
N ALA A 779 3.29 -6.46 -37.17
CA ALA A 779 2.29 -7.14 -36.34
C ALA A 779 2.59 -8.64 -36.28
N ASP A 780 3.01 -9.13 -35.11
CA ASP A 780 3.11 -10.57 -34.83
C ASP A 780 1.73 -11.13 -34.54
N CYS A 781 1.24 -11.96 -35.47
CA CYS A 781 -0.12 -12.52 -35.48
C CYS A 781 -0.19 -13.93 -34.89
N THR A 782 0.80 -14.34 -34.08
CA THR A 782 0.81 -15.66 -33.43
C THR A 782 -0.52 -15.92 -32.71
N GLY A 783 -1.16 -17.06 -33.01
CA GLY A 783 -2.41 -17.49 -32.37
C GLY A 783 -3.66 -16.71 -32.79
N ARG A 784 -3.60 -15.84 -33.81
CA ARG A 784 -4.76 -15.10 -34.31
C ARG A 784 -5.56 -15.88 -35.35
N GLY A 785 -6.88 -15.88 -35.19
CA GLY A 785 -7.84 -16.36 -36.18
C GLY A 785 -8.29 -15.26 -37.17
N PRO A 786 -9.22 -15.59 -38.08
CA PRO A 786 -9.81 -14.59 -38.98
C PRO A 786 -10.46 -13.43 -38.23
N GLY A 787 -10.31 -12.20 -38.75
CA GLY A 787 -10.89 -11.00 -38.16
C GLY A 787 -10.20 -9.71 -38.62
N THR A 788 -10.75 -8.58 -38.19
CA THR A 788 -10.15 -7.25 -38.38
C THR A 788 -9.67 -6.70 -37.04
N HIS A 789 -8.44 -6.20 -37.02
CA HIS A 789 -7.78 -5.72 -35.81
C HIS A 789 -7.28 -4.28 -36.02
N THR A 790 -7.68 -3.36 -35.14
CA THR A 790 -7.24 -1.95 -35.18
C THR A 790 -6.01 -1.76 -34.31
N PHE A 791 -4.94 -1.21 -34.88
CA PHE A 791 -3.67 -0.93 -34.19
C PHE A 791 -3.49 0.53 -33.83
N VAL A 792 -4.07 1.43 -34.62
CA VAL A 792 -4.04 2.86 -34.40
C VAL A 792 -5.45 3.39 -34.63
N ASN A 793 -5.95 4.21 -33.70
CA ASN A 793 -7.20 4.95 -33.81
C ASN A 793 -7.04 6.33 -33.15
N VAL A 794 -6.91 7.37 -33.98
CA VAL A 794 -6.51 8.73 -33.58
C VAL A 794 -7.20 9.77 -34.47
N ASP A 795 -7.18 11.04 -34.11
CA ASP A 795 -7.82 12.09 -34.92
C ASP A 795 -7.13 12.33 -36.27
N ALA A 796 -5.81 12.09 -36.35
CA ALA A 796 -5.05 12.22 -37.58
C ALA A 796 -3.98 11.13 -37.72
N LEU A 797 -4.05 10.35 -38.81
CA LEU A 797 -3.06 9.35 -39.18
C LEU A 797 -2.40 9.72 -40.50
N SER A 798 -1.06 9.78 -40.50
CA SER A 798 -0.25 9.87 -41.72
C SER A 798 0.59 8.60 -41.84
N ASN A 799 0.34 7.77 -42.85
CA ASN A 799 1.04 6.49 -43.02
C ASN A 799 1.93 6.44 -44.28
N GLY A 800 3.24 6.48 -44.07
CA GLY A 800 4.28 6.17 -45.05
C GLY A 800 5.07 4.88 -44.72
N ALA A 801 4.62 4.11 -43.73
CA ALA A 801 5.34 2.92 -43.25
C ALA A 801 5.20 1.73 -44.20
N THR A 802 6.20 0.84 -44.16
CA THR A 802 6.03 -0.53 -44.67
C THR A 802 5.32 -1.36 -43.60
N CYS A 803 4.07 -1.76 -43.86
CA CYS A 803 3.25 -2.54 -42.93
C CYS A 803 3.41 -4.04 -43.21
N THR A 804 3.84 -4.81 -42.21
CA THR A 804 4.13 -6.24 -42.33
C THR A 804 3.40 -7.03 -41.25
N ALA A 805 2.60 -8.02 -41.66
CA ALA A 805 2.10 -9.04 -40.75
C ALA A 805 3.06 -10.22 -40.73
N ILE A 806 3.52 -10.63 -39.55
CA ILE A 806 4.45 -11.74 -39.35
C ILE A 806 3.78 -12.85 -38.55
N LYS A 807 4.25 -14.10 -38.74
CA LYS A 807 3.71 -15.30 -38.09
C LYS A 807 2.19 -15.44 -38.24
N VAL A 808 1.68 -15.11 -39.42
CA VAL A 808 0.28 -15.34 -39.81
C VAL A 808 0.08 -16.86 -39.97
N ASP A 809 -1.06 -17.38 -39.51
CA ASP A 809 -1.43 -18.79 -39.74
C ASP A 809 -1.42 -19.07 -41.26
N PRO A 810 -0.83 -20.20 -41.73
CA PRO A 810 -0.78 -20.52 -43.16
C PRO A 810 -2.13 -20.56 -43.87
N ASN A 811 -3.24 -20.72 -43.13
CA ASN A 811 -4.61 -20.72 -43.68
C ASN A 811 -5.24 -19.32 -43.73
N LEU A 812 -4.48 -18.27 -43.40
CA LEU A 812 -4.94 -16.89 -43.39
C LEU A 812 -4.11 -16.02 -44.34
N VAL A 813 -4.77 -15.02 -44.91
CA VAL A 813 -4.17 -13.94 -45.71
C VAL A 813 -4.33 -12.63 -44.96
N ALA A 814 -3.22 -11.92 -44.81
CA ALA A 814 -3.14 -10.62 -44.17
C ALA A 814 -3.28 -9.47 -45.18
N SER A 815 -4.13 -8.50 -44.88
CA SER A 815 -4.28 -7.27 -45.67
C SER A 815 -4.41 -6.05 -44.76
N TRP A 816 -3.69 -4.98 -45.09
CA TRP A 816 -3.69 -3.74 -44.32
C TRP A 816 -4.65 -2.72 -44.94
N ASP A 817 -5.47 -2.11 -44.09
CA ASP A 817 -6.23 -0.90 -44.41
C ASP A 817 -5.61 0.27 -43.64
N THR A 818 -5.28 1.31 -44.40
CA THR A 818 -4.51 2.47 -43.96
C THR A 818 -5.28 3.77 -44.20
N SER A 819 -6.57 3.66 -44.52
CA SER A 819 -7.39 4.81 -44.90
C SER A 819 -7.96 5.54 -43.67
N GLY A 820 -7.98 6.88 -43.75
CA GLY A 820 -8.62 7.73 -42.75
C GLY A 820 -7.82 7.85 -41.45
N THR A 821 -8.50 7.66 -40.33
CA THR A 821 -8.03 7.88 -38.95
C THR A 821 -7.57 6.59 -38.25
N GLU A 822 -7.67 5.46 -38.95
CA GLU A 822 -7.42 4.14 -38.40
C GLU A 822 -6.39 3.37 -39.22
N LEU A 823 -5.60 2.54 -38.53
CA LEU A 823 -4.76 1.53 -39.15
C LEU A 823 -5.26 0.14 -38.74
N LYS A 824 -5.69 -0.66 -39.72
CA LYS A 824 -6.30 -1.98 -39.49
C LYS A 824 -5.58 -3.08 -40.25
N LEU A 825 -5.54 -4.27 -39.67
CA LEU A 825 -5.17 -5.51 -40.33
C LEU A 825 -6.38 -6.42 -40.40
N THR A 826 -6.67 -6.93 -41.58
CA THR A 826 -7.66 -7.99 -41.78
C THR A 826 -6.93 -9.30 -42.06
N LEU A 827 -7.21 -10.32 -41.24
CA LEU A 827 -6.85 -11.71 -41.45
C LEU A 827 -8.08 -12.43 -42.02
N ALA A 828 -8.01 -12.85 -43.28
CA ALA A 828 -9.10 -13.56 -43.95
C ALA A 828 -8.68 -15.02 -44.26
N PRO A 829 -9.62 -15.97 -44.35
CA PRO A 829 -9.30 -17.31 -44.86
C PRO A 829 -8.63 -17.23 -46.24
N ALA A 830 -7.55 -17.99 -46.41
CA ALA A 830 -6.75 -18.03 -47.64
C ALA A 830 -7.48 -18.66 -48.84
#